data_AF-F0M1X6-F1
#
_entry.id   AF-F0M1X6-F1
#
_cell.length_a   1.000
_cell.length_b   1.000
_cell.length_c   1.000
_cell.angle_alpha   90.00
_cell.angle_beta   90.00
_cell.angle_gamma   90.00
#
_symmetry.space_group_name_H-M   'P 1'
#
loop_
_entity.id
_entity.type
_entity.pdbx_description
1 polymer ?
#
loop_
_entity_poly.entity_id
_entity_poly.type
_entity_poly.pdbx_seq_one_letter_code
_entity_poly.pdbx_strand_id
1 'polypeptide(L)'
;MAGGKGPTSQSPWLRYVEAAVRGPLAEQEAPVDPPRGRSLSGARGFPAVIPARRLIGHGSQAVAAAWQNRAEATGQPSGTGTEASRRRTDVRLALPAMAVWAASVAGLWLQPPALATLCGTCAALGILLLASSRRASPPGVGRGVPAGSRSKLPASLPPRRSLFATGAVALFLAAAAAAHSAVASTQRFEGALANAVAAGKSVVAVVEVAGAPRALAAPGQAGPPGRWSVPVLTVDLSTGGFLLRTRAQVTVMGGDGWGTVVPGQLVRTTGKLRTADPGREEAGILTASSGPGQPGDPPILQKSARELRERFVAAASFLAPDPRGLLPGMVTGDTSALDEGLEAAMKTVGMSHLTAVSGANCSLVLGALLLACRGLRLPRLPAAAAAGAGLCLFVVLVGPDASVLRAALMGAVAVIALASGRSGRGLSFLCLAVIGLLLFDPGLGTSFGFLLSVLATAGIIILGRRIIDWTPPVVPRWVAAAVAVPLSAQLLCAPVTVLLQPQFSTYSLLANVIASPLVAPVTLLGTAAVPLVATAPWAAAVLIAVAGTFSAGVAAAARFSSQLPGAALPWPDGVPGLFTMMLLSVLTYGLVWAVARPRRCIQLVVALHGRTVSLLEATGPLAAKTLGRRTDRAPAHLPQRSVRPLGPGLERGAGRGRLGYCIKLSGRNPRWPLHQSERTVPRHRMQPPGAM
;
A
#
# COMPACT_ATOMS: atom_id res chain seq x y z
N MET A 1 79.16 -6.74 2.49
CA MET A 1 78.49 -6.94 3.80
C MET A 1 77.31 -5.99 3.83
N ALA A 2 76.09 -6.44 3.48
CA ALA A 2 74.99 -6.83 4.40
C ALA A 2 74.51 -5.66 5.28
N GLY A 3 73.24 -5.24 5.39
CA GLY A 3 71.92 -5.65 4.89
C GLY A 3 70.96 -4.47 5.16
N GLY A 4 69.87 -4.26 4.41
CA GLY A 4 68.57 -4.90 4.66
C GLY A 4 67.71 -4.14 5.68
N LYS A 5 67.00 -3.07 5.28
CA LYS A 5 65.84 -2.52 6.02
C LYS A 5 64.57 -2.85 5.25
N GLY A 6 63.72 -3.70 5.83
CA GLY A 6 62.44 -4.13 5.28
C GLY A 6 61.37 -3.02 5.31
N PRO A 7 60.27 -3.18 4.55
CA PRO A 7 59.22 -2.18 4.43
C PRO A 7 58.32 -2.16 5.67
N THR A 8 58.03 -0.95 6.13
CA THR A 8 57.15 -0.58 7.24
C THR A 8 55.78 -1.25 7.16
N SER A 9 55.38 -1.89 8.27
CA SER A 9 54.05 -2.47 8.47
C SER A 9 52.96 -1.39 8.37
N GLN A 10 52.08 -1.50 7.38
CA GLN A 10 50.89 -0.66 7.25
C GLN A 10 49.87 -0.96 8.34
N SER A 11 49.21 0.08 8.88
CA SER A 11 48.24 -0.04 9.96
C SER A 11 46.95 -0.75 9.51
N PRO A 12 46.30 -1.56 10.38
CA PRO A 12 45.07 -2.30 10.04
C PRO A 12 43.93 -1.40 9.55
N TRP A 13 43.92 -0.14 9.99
CA TRP A 13 42.91 0.85 9.64
C TRP A 13 42.95 1.26 8.16
N LEU A 14 44.14 1.33 7.56
CA LEU A 14 44.28 1.70 6.14
C LEU A 14 43.68 0.62 5.21
N ARG A 15 43.76 -0.66 5.62
CA ARG A 15 43.15 -1.77 4.88
C ARG A 15 41.62 -1.68 4.82
N TYR A 16 40.99 -1.22 5.90
CA TYR A 16 39.52 -1.04 5.92
C TYR A 16 39.08 0.12 5.03
N VAL A 17 39.89 1.18 4.95
CA VAL A 17 39.62 2.33 4.07
C VAL A 17 39.80 1.93 2.60
N GLU A 18 40.85 1.20 2.25
CA GLU A 18 41.06 0.73 0.86
C GLU A 18 40.00 -0.30 0.41
N ALA A 19 39.56 -1.18 1.32
CA ALA A 19 38.48 -2.14 1.04
C ALA A 19 37.11 -1.45 0.84
N ALA A 20 36.86 -0.34 1.54
CA ALA A 20 35.63 0.45 1.38
C ALA A 20 35.60 1.27 0.08
N VAL A 21 36.77 1.67 -0.44
CA VAL A 21 36.87 2.49 -1.66
C VAL A 21 36.82 1.65 -2.94
N ARG A 22 37.36 0.41 -2.94
CA ARG A 22 37.54 -0.35 -4.19
C ARG A 22 36.48 -1.43 -4.51
N GLY A 23 35.66 -1.86 -3.55
CA GLY A 23 34.65 -2.90 -3.81
C GLY A 23 35.26 -4.27 -4.20
N PRO A 24 34.48 -5.37 -4.21
CA PRO A 24 35.04 -6.70 -4.38
C PRO A 24 35.29 -7.01 -5.85
N LEU A 25 36.57 -7.04 -6.27
CA LEU A 25 37.00 -7.73 -7.47
C LEU A 25 37.49 -9.13 -7.10
N ALA A 26 37.13 -10.07 -7.98
CA ALA A 26 37.29 -11.50 -7.87
C ALA A 26 38.70 -11.98 -7.50
N GLU A 27 38.74 -13.09 -6.77
CA GLU A 27 39.93 -13.86 -6.44
C GLU A 27 40.69 -14.33 -7.70
N GLN A 28 42.00 -14.09 -7.67
CA GLN A 28 43.10 -14.94 -8.14
C GLN A 28 43.04 -15.54 -9.56
N GLU A 29 43.83 -14.92 -10.47
CA GLU A 29 44.59 -15.65 -11.49
C GLU A 29 46.08 -15.31 -11.36
N ALA A 30 46.91 -16.34 -11.35
CA ALA A 30 48.36 -16.31 -11.16
C ALA A 30 49.13 -15.72 -12.36
N PRO A 31 50.39 -15.27 -12.21
CA PRO A 31 51.06 -14.41 -13.17
C PRO A 31 51.70 -15.19 -14.33
N VAL A 32 51.54 -14.67 -15.56
CA VAL A 32 52.35 -15.02 -16.73
C VAL A 32 53.37 -13.91 -16.94
N ASP A 33 54.66 -14.27 -16.93
CA ASP A 33 55.80 -13.38 -17.12
C ASP A 33 55.80 -12.67 -18.50
N PRO A 34 56.31 -11.42 -18.61
CA PRO A 34 56.50 -10.73 -19.87
C PRO A 34 57.94 -10.90 -20.41
N PRO A 35 58.17 -10.95 -21.73
CA PRO A 35 59.50 -10.74 -22.26
C PRO A 35 59.80 -9.25 -22.46
N ARG A 36 61.05 -8.94 -22.15
CA ARG A 36 61.74 -7.65 -22.15
C ARG A 36 62.03 -7.13 -23.57
N GLY A 37 62.15 -5.80 -23.67
CA GLY A 37 62.93 -5.09 -24.70
C GLY A 37 62.69 -3.58 -24.60
N ARG A 38 63.58 -2.78 -23.99
CA ARG A 38 64.60 -1.90 -24.64
C ARG A 38 64.01 -1.02 -25.76
N SER A 39 64.21 0.29 -25.86
CA SER A 39 65.02 1.28 -25.14
C SER A 39 64.81 2.68 -25.78
N LEU A 40 65.24 3.74 -25.08
CA LEU A 40 65.68 5.08 -25.54
C LEU A 40 64.56 6.10 -25.85
N SER A 41 64.44 7.19 -25.06
CA SER A 41 65.28 8.41 -25.06
C SER A 41 65.06 9.28 -26.30
N GLY A 42 64.50 10.48 -26.11
CA GLY A 42 64.72 11.59 -27.04
C GLY A 42 63.62 12.65 -27.12
N ALA A 43 63.96 13.82 -26.57
CA ALA A 43 63.65 15.15 -27.11
C ALA A 43 62.32 15.88 -26.77
N ARG A 44 62.53 16.91 -25.93
CA ARG A 44 62.21 18.34 -26.17
C ARG A 44 60.75 18.76 -26.39
N GLY A 45 60.31 19.67 -25.52
CA GLY A 45 59.41 20.77 -25.93
C GLY A 45 58.42 21.20 -24.86
N PHE A 46 58.81 22.15 -24.01
CA PHE A 46 57.83 23.09 -23.43
C PHE A 46 57.42 24.10 -24.51
N PRO A 47 56.14 24.52 -24.51
CA PRO A 47 55.85 25.95 -24.59
C PRO A 47 54.86 26.34 -23.47
N ALA A 48 55.19 27.29 -22.60
CA ALA A 48 55.13 28.73 -22.82
C ALA A 48 53.70 29.30 -22.71
N VAL A 49 53.56 30.11 -21.67
CA VAL A 49 52.44 30.99 -21.31
C VAL A 49 52.30 32.11 -22.34
N ILE A 50 51.11 32.31 -22.92
CA ILE A 50 50.69 33.58 -23.54
C ILE A 50 49.15 33.75 -23.39
N PRO A 51 48.55 34.95 -23.52
CA PRO A 51 47.96 35.68 -22.40
C PRO A 51 46.47 36.00 -22.60
N ALA A 52 45.87 36.60 -21.57
CA ALA A 52 44.50 37.11 -21.60
C ALA A 52 44.35 38.32 -22.54
N ARG A 53 43.64 38.16 -23.66
CA ARG A 53 42.68 39.14 -24.22
C ARG A 53 41.98 38.56 -25.45
N ARG A 54 40.66 38.77 -25.49
CA ARG A 54 39.66 38.42 -26.52
C ARG A 54 38.97 37.06 -26.31
N LEU A 55 37.76 37.11 -25.74
CA LEU A 55 36.61 36.33 -26.20
C LEU A 55 35.34 36.86 -25.50
N ILE A 56 34.78 37.91 -26.09
CA ILE A 56 33.37 38.28 -25.89
C ILE A 56 32.60 37.47 -26.94
N GLY A 57 31.65 36.65 -26.49
CA GLY A 57 30.61 36.05 -27.32
C GLY A 57 30.87 34.62 -27.79
N HIS A 58 30.71 33.62 -26.89
CA HIS A 58 30.20 32.27 -27.20
C HIS A 58 29.84 31.48 -25.93
N GLY A 59 29.14 32.12 -24.98
CA GLY A 59 28.77 31.50 -23.69
C GLY A 59 27.55 30.57 -23.73
N SER A 60 26.69 30.63 -24.75
CA SER A 60 25.45 29.83 -24.78
C SER A 60 25.60 28.48 -25.51
N GLN A 61 26.46 28.40 -26.53
CA GLN A 61 26.63 27.17 -27.33
C GLN A 61 27.59 26.17 -26.69
N ALA A 62 28.64 26.63 -25.99
CA ALA A 62 29.56 25.75 -25.26
C ALA A 62 28.89 25.07 -24.05
N VAL A 63 27.96 25.76 -23.39
CA VAL A 63 27.17 25.19 -22.30
C VAL A 63 26.12 24.22 -22.87
N ALA A 64 25.41 24.55 -23.94
CA ALA A 64 24.47 23.63 -24.58
C ALA A 64 25.16 22.34 -25.08
N ALA A 65 26.34 22.45 -25.70
CA ALA A 65 27.13 21.31 -26.16
C ALA A 65 27.69 20.47 -24.99
N ALA A 66 28.10 21.10 -23.89
CA ALA A 66 28.52 20.39 -22.68
C ALA A 66 27.35 19.64 -22.00
N TRP A 67 26.13 20.17 -22.08
CA TRP A 67 24.92 19.51 -21.58
C TRP A 67 24.44 18.37 -22.50
N GLN A 68 24.57 18.51 -23.83
CA GLN A 68 24.25 17.44 -24.79
C GLN A 68 25.26 16.30 -24.72
N ASN A 69 26.56 16.59 -24.67
CA ASN A 69 27.60 15.56 -24.51
C ASN A 69 27.49 14.83 -23.17
N ARG A 70 27.02 15.51 -22.10
CA ARG A 70 26.77 14.87 -20.79
C ARG A 70 25.48 14.05 -20.78
N ALA A 71 24.46 14.44 -21.55
CA ALA A 71 23.24 13.66 -21.73
C ALA A 71 23.48 12.38 -22.55
N GLU A 72 24.34 12.45 -23.57
CA GLU A 72 24.75 11.30 -24.38
C GLU A 72 25.72 10.37 -23.63
N ALA A 73 26.63 10.90 -22.81
CA ALA A 73 27.48 10.10 -21.92
C ALA A 73 26.70 9.36 -20.82
N THR A 74 25.48 9.80 -20.48
CA THR A 74 24.56 9.08 -19.58
C THR A 74 23.61 8.10 -20.30
N GLY A 75 23.75 7.95 -21.63
CA GLY A 75 22.81 7.20 -22.48
C GLY A 75 23.29 5.86 -23.02
N GLN A 76 24.56 5.48 -22.85
CA GLN A 76 25.08 4.20 -23.36
C GLN A 76 25.54 3.28 -22.22
N PRO A 77 24.88 2.13 -21.99
CA PRO A 77 25.43 1.09 -21.12
C PRO A 77 26.49 0.33 -21.92
N SER A 78 27.76 0.66 -21.69
CA SER A 78 28.87 -0.23 -22.03
C SER A 78 28.75 -1.49 -21.18
N GLY A 79 28.54 -2.62 -21.84
CA GLY A 79 28.37 -3.91 -21.21
C GLY A 79 29.66 -4.38 -20.53
N THR A 80 29.59 -4.67 -19.24
CA THR A 80 30.29 -5.74 -18.51
C THR A 80 29.69 -5.80 -17.10
N GLY A 81 29.33 -6.99 -16.60
CA GLY A 81 28.91 -7.18 -15.19
C GLY A 81 27.42 -7.47 -14.96
N THR A 82 27.03 -8.69 -15.28
CA THR A 82 25.71 -9.30 -15.18
C THR A 82 25.30 -9.61 -13.73
N GLU A 83 25.07 -8.62 -12.85
CA GLU A 83 24.60 -8.96 -11.48
C GLU A 83 23.70 -7.95 -10.74
N ALA A 84 23.18 -6.92 -11.41
CA ALA A 84 21.98 -6.23 -10.91
C ALA A 84 20.73 -6.96 -11.44
N SER A 85 20.50 -8.18 -10.94
CA SER A 85 19.23 -8.89 -11.14
C SER A 85 18.09 -7.91 -10.84
N ARG A 86 17.34 -7.51 -11.88
CA ARG A 86 16.02 -6.90 -11.73
C ARG A 86 15.22 -7.86 -10.85
N ARG A 87 15.16 -7.60 -9.54
CA ARG A 87 14.34 -8.33 -8.56
C ARG A 87 12.91 -8.33 -9.10
N ARG A 88 12.54 -9.37 -9.84
CA ARG A 88 11.19 -9.54 -10.37
C ARG A 88 10.28 -9.72 -9.16
N THR A 89 9.27 -8.87 -9.05
CA THR A 89 8.17 -9.07 -8.10
C THR A 89 7.53 -10.41 -8.44
N ASP A 90 7.58 -11.36 -7.52
CA ASP A 90 6.98 -12.68 -7.73
C ASP A 90 5.49 -12.61 -7.38
N VAL A 91 4.65 -12.53 -8.42
CA VAL A 91 3.19 -12.39 -8.33
C VAL A 91 2.49 -13.76 -8.31
N ARG A 92 3.24 -14.87 -8.33
CA ARG A 92 2.65 -16.23 -8.42
C ARG A 92 1.72 -16.57 -7.26
N LEU A 93 1.97 -16.02 -6.07
CA LEU A 93 1.12 -16.23 -4.88
C LEU A 93 -0.09 -15.29 -4.80
N ALA A 94 -0.18 -14.28 -5.67
CA ALA A 94 -1.32 -13.36 -5.67
C ALA A 94 -2.61 -14.08 -6.08
N LEU A 95 -2.54 -14.95 -7.10
CA LEU A 95 -3.71 -15.73 -7.54
C LEU A 95 -4.22 -16.68 -6.44
N PRO A 96 -3.38 -17.52 -5.79
CA PRO A 96 -3.78 -18.28 -4.60
C PRO A 96 -4.38 -17.44 -3.49
N ALA A 97 -3.78 -16.29 -3.15
CA ALA A 97 -4.28 -15.43 -2.09
C ALA A 97 -5.67 -14.87 -2.41
N MET A 98 -5.90 -14.41 -3.66
CA MET A 98 -7.20 -13.93 -4.10
C MET A 98 -8.25 -15.04 -4.13
N ALA A 99 -7.88 -16.26 -4.55
CA ALA A 99 -8.79 -17.40 -4.59
C ALA A 99 -9.21 -17.84 -3.18
N VAL A 100 -8.26 -17.92 -2.25
CA VAL A 100 -8.53 -18.20 -0.83
C VAL A 100 -9.45 -17.13 -0.24
N TRP A 101 -9.17 -15.85 -0.49
CA TRP A 101 -10.02 -14.75 -0.02
C TRP A 101 -11.44 -14.83 -0.57
N ALA A 102 -11.60 -15.05 -1.87
CA ALA A 102 -12.91 -15.19 -2.48
C ALA A 102 -13.69 -16.36 -1.87
N ALA A 103 -13.02 -17.50 -1.63
CA ALA A 103 -13.63 -18.65 -0.97
C ALA A 103 -14.04 -18.36 0.49
N SER A 104 -13.19 -17.66 1.26
CA SER A 104 -13.50 -17.25 2.63
C SER A 104 -14.70 -16.31 2.69
N VAL A 105 -14.76 -15.29 1.82
CA VAL A 105 -15.89 -14.35 1.76
C VAL A 105 -17.17 -15.07 1.33
N ALA A 106 -17.08 -15.95 0.33
CA ALA A 106 -18.22 -16.77 -0.10
C ALA A 106 -18.82 -17.58 1.06
N GLY A 107 -18.00 -17.98 2.03
CA GLY A 107 -18.37 -18.62 3.30
C GLY A 107 -19.45 -17.93 4.14
N LEU A 108 -19.57 -16.60 4.02
CA LEU A 108 -20.56 -15.82 4.78
C LEU A 108 -21.91 -15.70 4.07
N TRP A 109 -21.91 -15.82 2.75
CA TRP A 109 -23.12 -15.62 1.92
C TRP A 109 -23.74 -16.94 1.48
N LEU A 110 -22.93 -17.99 1.35
CA LEU A 110 -23.37 -19.29 0.87
C LEU A 110 -23.75 -20.22 2.02
N GLN A 111 -24.84 -20.95 1.83
CA GLN A 111 -25.25 -22.04 2.69
C GLN A 111 -24.26 -23.23 2.60
N PRO A 112 -24.22 -24.12 3.61
CA PRO A 112 -23.34 -25.30 3.62
C PRO A 112 -23.31 -26.14 2.33
N PRO A 113 -24.45 -26.47 1.68
CA PRO A 113 -24.42 -27.26 0.44
C PRO A 113 -23.75 -26.52 -0.72
N ALA A 114 -23.93 -25.21 -0.84
CA ALA A 114 -23.29 -24.41 -1.87
C ALA A 114 -21.78 -24.24 -1.63
N LEU A 115 -21.33 -24.25 -0.38
CA LEU A 115 -19.90 -24.29 -0.05
C LEU A 115 -19.27 -25.66 -0.33
N ALA A 116 -20.01 -26.74 -0.10
CA ALA A 116 -19.57 -28.09 -0.45
C ALA A 116 -19.40 -28.25 -1.97
N THR A 117 -20.32 -27.71 -2.78
CA THR A 117 -20.17 -27.71 -4.26
C THR A 117 -19.01 -26.83 -4.71
N LEU A 118 -18.80 -25.66 -4.10
CA LEU A 118 -17.64 -24.81 -4.37
C LEU A 118 -16.32 -25.54 -4.04
N CYS A 119 -16.26 -26.22 -2.89
CA CYS A 119 -15.10 -27.03 -2.50
C CYS A 119 -14.84 -28.16 -3.51
N GLY A 120 -15.87 -28.93 -3.85
CA GLY A 120 -15.76 -30.04 -4.79
C GLY A 120 -15.34 -29.59 -6.20
N THR A 121 -15.92 -28.51 -6.72
CA THR A 121 -15.57 -27.94 -8.03
C THR A 121 -14.13 -27.41 -8.05
N CYS A 122 -13.70 -26.70 -7.01
CA CYS A 122 -12.31 -26.24 -6.90
C CYS A 122 -11.32 -27.40 -6.84
N ALA A 123 -11.60 -28.44 -6.04
CA ALA A 123 -10.76 -29.63 -5.95
C ALA A 123 -10.67 -30.38 -7.30
N ALA A 124 -11.81 -30.58 -7.97
CA ALA A 124 -11.86 -31.24 -9.28
C ALA A 124 -11.08 -30.47 -10.36
N LEU A 125 -11.28 -29.15 -10.44
CA LEU A 125 -10.52 -28.28 -11.34
C LEU A 125 -9.02 -28.29 -11.00
N GLY A 126 -8.65 -28.31 -9.72
CA GLY A 126 -7.25 -28.43 -9.27
C GLY A 126 -6.60 -29.73 -9.74
N ILE A 127 -7.30 -30.85 -9.62
CA ILE A 127 -6.86 -32.16 -10.11
C ILE A 127 -6.70 -32.15 -11.65
N LEU A 128 -7.66 -31.57 -12.39
CA LEU A 128 -7.59 -31.44 -13.85
C LEU A 128 -6.39 -30.57 -14.30
N LEU A 129 -6.12 -29.47 -13.59
CA LEU A 129 -4.95 -28.63 -13.85
C LEU A 129 -3.62 -29.33 -13.53
N LEU A 130 -3.55 -30.13 -12.45
CA LEU A 130 -2.39 -30.97 -12.20
C LEU A 130 -2.20 -32.03 -13.28
N ALA A 131 -3.27 -32.71 -13.69
CA ALA A 131 -3.23 -33.73 -14.73
C ALA A 131 -2.80 -33.15 -16.08
N SER A 132 -3.29 -31.96 -16.45
CA SER A 132 -2.87 -31.27 -17.68
C SER A 132 -1.43 -30.76 -17.61
N SER A 133 -0.95 -30.35 -16.43
CA SER A 133 0.46 -29.97 -16.23
C SER A 133 1.44 -31.14 -16.45
N ARG A 134 1.03 -32.37 -16.10
CA ARG A 134 1.81 -33.60 -16.34
C ARG A 134 1.81 -33.99 -17.82
N ARG A 135 0.67 -33.81 -18.51
CA ARG A 135 0.50 -34.07 -19.96
C ARG A 135 1.19 -33.04 -20.86
N ALA A 136 1.38 -31.80 -20.40
CA ALA A 136 2.15 -30.77 -21.09
C ALA A 136 3.67 -31.01 -21.08
N SER A 137 4.09 -32.26 -20.83
CA SER A 137 5.46 -32.67 -21.11
C SER A 137 5.66 -32.77 -22.61
N PRO A 138 6.70 -32.14 -23.20
CA PRO A 138 6.94 -32.33 -24.61
C PRO A 138 7.14 -33.84 -24.86
N PRO A 139 6.40 -34.44 -25.80
CA PRO A 139 6.64 -35.82 -26.19
C PRO A 139 8.03 -35.86 -26.83
N GLY A 140 8.96 -36.63 -26.24
CA GLY A 140 10.23 -36.98 -26.86
C GLY A 140 11.26 -35.86 -26.99
N VAL A 141 12.09 -35.66 -25.96
CA VAL A 141 13.53 -35.60 -26.25
C VAL A 141 14.02 -37.02 -26.01
N GLY A 142 14.16 -37.77 -27.10
CA GLY A 142 14.70 -39.12 -27.07
C GLY A 142 16.02 -39.16 -26.30
N ARG A 143 16.19 -40.20 -25.49
CA ARG A 143 17.52 -40.70 -25.10
C ARG A 143 18.31 -40.95 -26.39
N GLY A 144 19.18 -40.02 -26.81
CA GLY A 144 19.98 -40.24 -28.02
C GLY A 144 20.58 -39.02 -28.73
N VAL A 145 20.76 -37.85 -28.10
CA VAL A 145 21.52 -36.76 -28.72
C VAL A 145 22.75 -36.44 -27.86
N PRO A 146 23.99 -36.51 -28.40
CA PRO A 146 25.21 -36.20 -27.66
C PRO A 146 25.23 -34.76 -27.17
N ALA A 147 25.82 -34.56 -25.99
CA ALA A 147 25.98 -33.27 -25.33
C ALA A 147 26.97 -32.36 -26.09
N GLY A 148 26.52 -31.68 -27.14
CA GLY A 148 27.39 -30.81 -27.94
C GLY A 148 26.78 -29.51 -28.47
N SER A 149 25.45 -29.39 -28.56
CA SER A 149 24.85 -28.19 -29.18
C SER A 149 23.54 -27.77 -28.51
N ARG A 150 23.66 -27.21 -27.30
CA ARG A 150 22.56 -26.55 -26.59
C ARG A 150 22.94 -25.14 -26.13
N SER A 151 23.70 -24.41 -26.93
CA SER A 151 23.83 -22.97 -26.76
C SER A 151 22.97 -22.27 -27.81
N LYS A 152 22.19 -21.27 -27.37
CA LYS A 152 21.33 -20.36 -28.16
C LYS A 152 19.88 -20.82 -28.42
N LEU A 153 19.10 -20.98 -27.36
CA LEU A 153 17.67 -20.61 -27.42
C LEU A 153 17.40 -19.47 -26.41
N PRO A 154 16.62 -18.43 -26.79
CA PRO A 154 16.38 -17.30 -25.93
C PRO A 154 15.50 -17.68 -24.73
N ALA A 155 16.05 -17.51 -23.53
CA ALA A 155 15.35 -17.66 -22.26
C ALA A 155 14.40 -16.47 -22.03
N SER A 156 13.14 -16.53 -22.51
CA SER A 156 12.20 -15.42 -22.26
C SER A 156 10.74 -15.76 -22.01
N LEU A 157 10.33 -17.03 -21.96
CA LEU A 157 8.97 -17.41 -21.56
C LEU A 157 8.99 -18.30 -20.30
N PRO A 158 8.19 -17.99 -19.25
CA PRO A 158 8.07 -18.88 -18.10
C PRO A 158 7.53 -20.23 -18.58
N PRO A 159 8.06 -21.37 -18.11
CA PRO A 159 7.59 -22.67 -18.55
C PRO A 159 6.10 -22.79 -18.21
N ARG A 160 5.26 -23.09 -19.22
CA ARG A 160 3.79 -23.25 -19.08
C ARG A 160 3.40 -24.14 -17.89
N ARG A 161 4.22 -25.13 -17.56
CA ARG A 161 4.08 -26.02 -16.38
C ARG A 161 3.99 -25.26 -15.05
N SER A 162 4.72 -24.15 -14.90
CA SER A 162 4.72 -23.36 -13.67
C SER A 162 3.40 -22.62 -13.44
N LEU A 163 2.67 -22.25 -14.49
CA LEU A 163 1.39 -21.53 -14.36
C LEU A 163 0.26 -22.50 -13.98
N PHE A 164 0.24 -23.68 -14.61
CA PHE A 164 -0.73 -24.73 -14.28
C PHE A 164 -0.54 -25.26 -12.86
N ALA A 165 0.72 -25.47 -12.41
CA ALA A 165 1.00 -25.87 -11.05
C ALA A 165 0.59 -24.81 -10.02
N THR A 166 0.85 -23.53 -10.27
CA THR A 166 0.39 -22.44 -9.38
C THR A 166 -1.14 -22.30 -9.36
N GLY A 167 -1.80 -22.51 -10.50
CA GLY A 167 -3.26 -22.51 -10.59
C GLY A 167 -3.88 -23.68 -9.83
N ALA A 168 -3.28 -24.88 -9.91
CA ALA A 168 -3.71 -26.02 -9.13
C ALA A 168 -3.58 -25.78 -7.62
N VAL A 169 -2.43 -25.27 -7.15
CA VAL A 169 -2.23 -24.92 -5.74
C VAL A 169 -3.23 -23.87 -5.27
N ALA A 170 -3.51 -22.85 -6.09
CA ALA A 170 -4.54 -21.85 -5.80
C ALA A 170 -5.91 -22.50 -5.55
N LEU A 171 -6.30 -23.46 -6.40
CA LEU A 171 -7.59 -24.15 -6.31
C LEU A 171 -7.67 -25.09 -5.10
N PHE A 172 -6.59 -25.81 -4.75
CA PHE A 172 -6.57 -26.63 -3.55
C PHE A 172 -6.65 -25.80 -2.26
N LEU A 173 -5.95 -24.67 -2.22
CA LEU A 173 -6.03 -23.74 -1.08
C LEU A 173 -7.42 -23.10 -0.99
N ALA A 174 -8.03 -22.73 -2.12
CA ALA A 174 -9.40 -22.23 -2.15
C ALA A 174 -10.41 -23.31 -1.71
N ALA A 175 -10.21 -24.58 -2.09
CA ALA A 175 -11.04 -25.70 -1.62
C ALA A 175 -10.90 -25.89 -0.10
N ALA A 176 -9.68 -25.83 0.45
CA ALA A 176 -9.47 -25.89 1.90
C ALA A 176 -10.16 -24.73 2.64
N ALA A 177 -10.05 -23.51 2.11
CA ALA A 177 -10.73 -22.34 2.67
C ALA A 177 -12.27 -22.46 2.58
N ALA A 178 -12.79 -22.99 1.47
CA ALA A 178 -14.23 -23.25 1.30
C ALA A 178 -14.73 -24.33 2.26
N ALA A 179 -13.97 -25.41 2.47
CA ALA A 179 -14.30 -26.47 3.43
C ALA A 179 -14.31 -25.93 4.87
N HIS A 180 -13.31 -25.15 5.25
CA HIS A 180 -13.26 -24.53 6.57
C HIS A 180 -14.41 -23.54 6.78
N SER A 181 -14.71 -22.74 5.75
CA SER A 181 -15.86 -21.83 5.74
C SER A 181 -17.20 -22.56 5.78
N ALA A 182 -17.30 -23.76 5.21
CA ALA A 182 -18.50 -24.59 5.29
C ALA A 182 -18.77 -25.02 6.74
N VAL A 183 -17.74 -25.44 7.47
CA VAL A 183 -17.86 -25.79 8.91
C VAL A 183 -18.34 -24.58 9.73
N ALA A 184 -17.77 -23.40 9.49
CA ALA A 184 -18.21 -22.17 10.15
C ALA A 184 -19.64 -21.77 9.74
N SER A 185 -20.01 -21.97 8.47
CA SER A 185 -21.36 -21.70 7.94
C SER A 185 -22.40 -22.65 8.54
N THR A 186 -22.08 -23.93 8.75
CA THR A 186 -22.97 -24.89 9.42
C THR A 186 -23.35 -24.41 10.81
N GLN A 187 -22.44 -23.83 11.60
CA GLN A 187 -22.77 -23.29 12.92
C GLN A 187 -23.74 -22.09 12.89
N ARG A 188 -23.77 -21.34 11.77
CA ARG A 188 -24.63 -20.16 11.60
C ARG A 188 -26.01 -20.51 11.05
N PHE A 189 -26.08 -21.41 10.07
CA PHE A 189 -27.30 -21.70 9.32
C PHE A 189 -27.96 -23.01 9.72
N GLU A 190 -27.24 -23.92 10.38
CA GLU A 190 -27.74 -25.25 10.75
C GLU A 190 -27.52 -25.54 12.24
N GLY A 191 -28.37 -26.38 12.82
CA GLY A 191 -28.25 -26.84 14.19
C GLY A 191 -29.05 -26.05 15.23
N ALA A 192 -28.96 -26.51 16.48
CA ALA A 192 -29.83 -26.04 17.57
C ALA A 192 -29.57 -24.58 18.00
N LEU A 193 -28.34 -24.07 17.79
CA LEU A 193 -28.03 -22.65 18.01
C LEU A 193 -28.71 -21.76 16.97
N ALA A 194 -28.58 -22.08 15.68
CA ALA A 194 -29.24 -21.34 14.59
C ALA A 194 -30.76 -21.28 14.79
N ASN A 195 -31.36 -22.40 15.20
CA ASN A 195 -32.79 -22.47 15.54
C ASN A 195 -33.14 -21.61 16.77
N ALA A 196 -32.30 -21.59 17.81
CA ALA A 196 -32.51 -20.75 18.99
C ALA A 196 -32.38 -19.25 18.68
N VAL A 197 -31.46 -18.88 17.78
CA VAL A 197 -31.26 -17.51 17.29
C VAL A 197 -32.45 -17.06 16.43
N ALA A 198 -32.87 -17.88 15.46
CA ALA A 198 -34.01 -17.59 14.59
C ALA A 198 -35.32 -17.46 15.38
N ALA A 199 -35.51 -18.28 16.42
CA ALA A 199 -36.67 -18.24 17.30
C ALA A 199 -36.61 -17.12 18.38
N GLY A 200 -35.52 -16.36 18.47
CA GLY A 200 -35.38 -15.26 19.43
C GLY A 200 -35.41 -15.71 20.90
N LYS A 201 -34.93 -16.93 21.21
CA LYS A 201 -35.07 -17.52 22.55
C LYS A 201 -34.26 -16.77 23.60
N SER A 202 -34.76 -16.77 24.83
CA SER A 202 -34.00 -16.32 26.01
C SER A 202 -33.10 -17.45 26.47
N VAL A 203 -31.81 -17.15 26.69
CA VAL A 203 -30.78 -18.14 26.96
C VAL A 203 -29.94 -17.73 28.17
N VAL A 204 -29.43 -18.74 28.88
CA VAL A 204 -28.33 -18.57 29.83
C VAL A 204 -27.08 -19.06 29.13
N ALA A 205 -26.14 -18.16 28.85
CA ALA A 205 -24.93 -18.45 28.12
C ALA A 205 -23.71 -18.34 29.05
N VAL A 206 -22.87 -19.37 29.03
CA VAL A 206 -21.47 -19.28 29.45
C VAL A 206 -20.66 -18.98 28.20
N VAL A 207 -19.98 -17.85 28.22
CA VAL A 207 -19.27 -17.29 27.08
C VAL A 207 -17.83 -16.98 27.45
N GLU A 208 -16.91 -17.23 26.53
CA GLU A 208 -15.51 -16.82 26.62
C GLU A 208 -15.37 -15.49 25.88
N VAL A 209 -14.82 -14.47 26.52
CA VAL A 209 -14.63 -13.15 25.90
C VAL A 209 -13.57 -13.27 24.81
N ALA A 210 -13.94 -13.04 23.55
CA ALA A 210 -13.06 -13.24 22.40
C ALA A 210 -12.22 -12.01 22.07
N GLY A 211 -12.71 -10.80 22.41
CA GLY A 211 -12.04 -9.54 22.11
C GLY A 211 -12.37 -8.45 23.11
N ALA A 212 -11.69 -7.32 23.00
CA ALA A 212 -11.87 -6.21 23.94
C ALA A 212 -13.29 -5.61 23.84
N PRO A 213 -13.89 -5.18 24.96
CA PRO A 213 -15.20 -4.55 24.95
C PRO A 213 -15.14 -3.21 24.23
N ARG A 214 -16.03 -2.99 23.27
CA ARG A 214 -16.13 -1.73 22.52
C ARG A 214 -17.33 -0.93 22.98
N ALA A 215 -17.09 0.31 23.37
CA ALA A 215 -18.15 1.25 23.74
C ALA A 215 -19.03 1.57 22.53
N LEU A 216 -20.35 1.48 22.70
CA LEU A 216 -21.33 1.94 21.73
C LEU A 216 -21.82 3.32 22.15
N ALA A 217 -21.18 4.37 21.64
CA ALA A 217 -21.65 5.74 21.80
C ALA A 217 -22.84 6.00 20.86
N ALA A 218 -23.97 6.46 21.39
CA ALA A 218 -25.04 6.99 20.58
C ALA A 218 -24.63 8.39 20.05
N PRO A 219 -24.88 8.73 18.78
CA PRO A 219 -24.55 10.06 18.26
C PRO A 219 -25.23 11.16 19.09
N GLY A 220 -24.45 12.09 19.64
CA GLY A 220 -24.95 13.30 20.32
C GLY A 220 -25.25 13.17 21.82
N GLN A 221 -24.82 12.10 22.49
CA GLN A 221 -25.02 11.91 23.92
C GLN A 221 -23.69 12.03 24.69
N ALA A 222 -23.53 13.12 25.45
CA ALA A 222 -22.37 13.31 26.33
C ALA A 222 -22.55 12.52 27.63
N GLY A 223 -21.68 11.54 27.90
CA GLY A 223 -21.67 10.73 29.12
C GLY A 223 -20.95 9.38 28.95
N PRO A 224 -20.66 8.66 30.04
CA PRO A 224 -20.06 7.32 29.96
C PRO A 224 -20.95 6.38 29.13
N PRO A 225 -20.37 5.51 28.29
CA PRO A 225 -21.13 4.68 27.37
C PRO A 225 -22.02 3.70 28.13
N GLY A 226 -23.34 3.86 28.02
CA GLY A 226 -24.33 2.99 28.67
C GLY A 226 -24.53 1.63 28.00
N ARG A 227 -23.86 1.37 26.86
CA ARG A 227 -23.89 0.08 26.15
C ARG A 227 -22.52 -0.29 25.60
N TRP A 228 -22.20 -1.58 25.69
CA TRP A 228 -20.95 -2.17 25.23
C TRP A 228 -21.26 -3.31 24.25
N SER A 229 -20.51 -3.37 23.16
CA SER A 229 -20.46 -4.54 22.28
C SER A 229 -19.21 -5.35 22.58
N VAL A 230 -19.38 -6.62 22.95
CA VAL A 230 -18.27 -7.51 23.27
C VAL A 230 -18.38 -8.76 22.39
N PRO A 231 -17.37 -9.04 21.53
CA PRO A 231 -17.35 -10.30 20.80
C PRO A 231 -17.00 -11.42 21.78
N VAL A 232 -17.82 -12.47 21.80
CA VAL A 232 -17.64 -13.63 22.67
C VAL A 232 -17.76 -14.93 21.88
N LEU A 233 -17.10 -15.98 22.37
CA LEU A 233 -17.30 -17.36 21.93
C LEU A 233 -18.23 -18.05 22.91
N THR A 234 -19.32 -18.63 22.40
CA THR A 234 -20.17 -19.45 23.25
C THR A 234 -19.41 -20.69 23.71
N VAL A 235 -19.67 -21.14 24.93
CA VAL A 235 -19.14 -22.40 25.45
C VAL A 235 -20.31 -23.34 25.72
N ASP A 236 -21.19 -22.92 26.62
CA ASP A 236 -22.40 -23.64 26.97
C ASP A 236 -23.61 -22.67 26.93
N LEU A 237 -24.69 -23.10 26.29
CA LEU A 237 -25.94 -22.35 26.14
C LEU A 237 -27.09 -23.19 26.70
N SER A 238 -27.81 -22.69 27.70
CA SER A 238 -28.99 -23.36 28.25
C SER A 238 -30.26 -22.66 27.77
N THR A 239 -31.12 -23.40 27.07
CA THR A 239 -32.40 -22.89 26.55
C THR A 239 -33.49 -23.95 26.73
N GLY A 240 -34.61 -23.60 27.37
CA GLY A 240 -35.76 -24.50 27.50
C GLY A 240 -35.46 -25.86 28.14
N GLY A 241 -34.52 -25.93 29.10
CA GLY A 241 -34.13 -27.16 29.80
C GLY A 241 -33.03 -27.98 29.12
N PHE A 242 -32.58 -27.61 27.92
CA PHE A 242 -31.49 -28.28 27.20
C PHE A 242 -30.19 -27.49 27.27
N LEU A 243 -29.08 -28.19 27.50
CA LEU A 243 -27.73 -27.63 27.44
C LEU A 243 -27.11 -27.90 26.07
N LEU A 244 -26.76 -26.83 25.38
CA LEU A 244 -26.13 -26.81 24.07
C LEU A 244 -24.67 -26.42 24.25
N ARG A 245 -23.78 -27.39 24.06
CA ARG A 245 -22.33 -27.12 24.03
C ARG A 245 -21.92 -26.81 22.60
N THR A 246 -21.55 -25.56 22.36
CA THR A 246 -21.24 -25.05 21.02
C THR A 246 -20.26 -23.90 21.14
N ARG A 247 -19.23 -23.91 20.29
CA ARG A 247 -18.28 -22.80 20.11
C ARG A 247 -18.64 -22.03 18.85
N ALA A 248 -19.48 -21.02 19.00
CA ALA A 248 -19.85 -20.09 17.95
C ALA A 248 -19.57 -18.66 18.40
N GLN A 249 -19.17 -17.80 17.45
CA GLN A 249 -18.94 -16.39 17.73
C GLN A 249 -20.28 -15.65 17.80
N VAL A 250 -20.53 -14.98 18.91
CA VAL A 250 -21.73 -14.20 19.20
C VAL A 250 -21.28 -12.83 19.71
N THR A 251 -21.98 -11.77 19.34
CA THR A 251 -21.72 -10.45 19.93
C THR A 251 -22.70 -10.19 21.06
N VAL A 252 -22.16 -9.98 22.25
CA VAL A 252 -22.95 -9.55 23.41
C VAL A 252 -23.13 -8.04 23.35
N MET A 253 -24.38 -7.60 23.37
CA MET A 253 -24.74 -6.21 23.62
C MET A 253 -25.21 -6.10 25.06
N GLY A 254 -24.38 -5.53 25.92
CA GLY A 254 -24.62 -5.42 27.36
C GLY A 254 -24.58 -3.99 27.87
N GLY A 255 -25.19 -3.76 29.03
CA GLY A 255 -25.14 -2.48 29.75
C GLY A 255 -23.91 -2.37 30.65
N ASP A 256 -24.06 -1.71 31.79
CA ASP A 256 -22.97 -1.48 32.75
C ASP A 256 -22.31 -2.79 33.23
N GLY A 257 -20.99 -2.74 33.47
CA GLY A 257 -20.17 -3.89 33.87
C GLY A 257 -19.48 -4.62 32.71
N TRP A 258 -20.05 -4.61 31.50
CA TRP A 258 -19.43 -5.24 30.32
C TRP A 258 -18.17 -4.54 29.82
N GLY A 259 -17.93 -3.28 30.19
CA GLY A 259 -16.66 -2.59 29.92
C GLY A 259 -15.46 -3.13 30.71
N THR A 260 -15.69 -3.93 31.76
CA THR A 260 -14.62 -4.40 32.66
C THR A 260 -14.08 -5.80 32.32
N VAL A 261 -14.70 -6.47 31.33
CA VAL A 261 -14.35 -7.84 30.95
C VAL A 261 -13.05 -7.88 30.14
N VAL A 262 -12.29 -8.96 30.31
CA VAL A 262 -10.98 -9.13 29.65
C VAL A 262 -11.07 -10.27 28.62
N PRO A 263 -10.47 -10.14 27.42
CA PRO A 263 -10.34 -11.26 26.49
C PRO A 263 -9.79 -12.51 27.18
N GLY A 264 -10.34 -13.69 26.92
CA GLY A 264 -9.99 -14.96 27.57
C GLY A 264 -10.71 -15.21 28.90
N GLN A 265 -11.46 -14.24 29.42
CA GLN A 265 -12.30 -14.44 30.62
C GLN A 265 -13.56 -15.23 30.26
N LEU A 266 -13.91 -16.20 31.10
CA LEU A 266 -15.20 -16.87 31.04
C LEU A 266 -16.22 -16.07 31.84
N VAL A 267 -17.39 -15.83 31.24
CA VAL A 267 -18.46 -14.98 31.77
C VAL A 267 -19.78 -15.72 31.61
N ARG A 268 -20.64 -15.64 32.63
CA ARG A 268 -22.00 -16.16 32.57
C ARG A 268 -22.96 -14.99 32.43
N THR A 269 -23.82 -15.04 31.42
CA THR A 269 -24.81 -13.99 31.16
C THR A 269 -26.14 -14.60 30.75
N THR A 270 -27.20 -13.84 30.97
CA THR A 270 -28.54 -14.15 30.50
C THR A 270 -28.97 -13.10 29.49
N GLY A 271 -29.64 -13.52 28.42
CA GLY A 271 -30.04 -12.58 27.38
C GLY A 271 -30.93 -13.21 26.33
N LYS A 272 -31.45 -12.37 25.43
CA LYS A 272 -32.18 -12.82 24.23
C LYS A 272 -31.24 -12.88 23.05
N LEU A 273 -31.22 -14.03 22.37
CA LEU A 273 -30.54 -14.17 21.09
C LEU A 273 -31.37 -13.49 19.99
N ARG A 274 -30.68 -12.85 19.05
CA ARG A 274 -31.24 -12.27 17.84
C ARG A 274 -30.37 -12.62 16.65
N THR A 275 -30.98 -12.67 15.48
CA THR A 275 -30.27 -12.84 14.21
C THR A 275 -29.30 -11.69 13.99
N ALA A 276 -28.06 -12.00 13.61
CA ALA A 276 -27.10 -11.01 13.13
C ALA A 276 -27.47 -10.54 11.70
N ASP A 277 -27.00 -9.37 11.30
CA ASP A 277 -27.19 -8.89 9.93
C ASP A 277 -26.53 -9.84 8.92
N PRO A 278 -27.16 -10.11 7.76
CA PRO A 278 -26.58 -10.97 6.74
C PRO A 278 -25.20 -10.44 6.29
N GLY A 279 -24.21 -11.35 6.19
CA GLY A 279 -22.83 -11.02 5.84
C GLY A 279 -21.90 -10.70 7.02
N ARG A 280 -22.39 -10.77 8.26
CA ARG A 280 -21.57 -10.73 9.48
C ARG A 280 -21.02 -12.12 9.82
N GLU A 281 -19.85 -12.15 10.46
CA GLU A 281 -19.22 -13.40 10.92
C GLU A 281 -19.98 -14.04 12.10
N GLU A 282 -20.59 -13.19 12.92
CA GLU A 282 -21.34 -13.53 14.12
C GLU A 282 -22.54 -14.44 13.79
N ALA A 283 -22.69 -15.53 14.55
CA ALA A 283 -23.85 -16.43 14.45
C ALA A 283 -25.14 -15.78 15.00
N GLY A 284 -25.00 -14.73 15.82
CA GLY A 284 -26.11 -13.98 16.39
C GLY A 284 -25.65 -12.89 17.34
N ILE A 285 -26.61 -12.09 17.78
CA ILE A 285 -26.42 -11.04 18.77
C ILE A 285 -27.12 -11.48 20.07
N LEU A 286 -26.39 -11.51 21.18
CA LEU A 286 -26.96 -11.72 22.50
C LEU A 286 -27.20 -10.36 23.18
N THR A 287 -28.46 -9.96 23.28
CA THR A 287 -28.83 -8.80 24.11
C THR A 287 -28.82 -9.23 25.58
N ALA A 288 -27.78 -8.86 26.32
CA ALA A 288 -27.60 -9.26 27.70
C ALA A 288 -28.58 -8.50 28.61
N SER A 289 -29.40 -9.26 29.33
CA SER A 289 -30.32 -8.77 30.37
C SER A 289 -29.64 -8.70 31.74
N SER A 290 -28.48 -9.33 31.91
CA SER A 290 -27.68 -9.30 33.13
C SER A 290 -26.25 -8.81 32.86
N GLY A 291 -25.61 -8.28 33.91
CA GLY A 291 -24.18 -8.01 33.91
C GLY A 291 -23.36 -9.30 33.82
N PRO A 292 -22.05 -9.21 33.52
CA PRO A 292 -21.19 -10.37 33.44
C PRO A 292 -21.08 -11.08 34.81
N GLY A 293 -21.77 -12.20 34.98
CA GLY A 293 -21.63 -13.07 36.15
C GLY A 293 -20.31 -13.87 36.09
N GLN A 294 -19.70 -14.17 37.24
CA GLN A 294 -18.44 -14.92 37.27
C GLN A 294 -18.64 -16.40 36.92
N PRO A 295 -17.91 -16.89 35.91
CA PRO A 295 -17.15 -18.10 36.11
C PRO A 295 -15.73 -17.98 35.53
N GLY A 296 -14.72 -17.78 36.38
CA GLY A 296 -13.31 -18.00 36.05
C GLY A 296 -12.42 -16.74 36.15
N ASP A 297 -11.32 -16.86 36.88
CA ASP A 297 -10.26 -15.86 36.89
C ASP A 297 -9.65 -15.74 35.47
N PRO A 298 -9.37 -14.52 34.98
CA PRO A 298 -8.66 -14.35 33.72
C PRO A 298 -7.27 -15.01 33.81
N PRO A 299 -6.74 -15.56 32.71
CA PRO A 299 -5.36 -16.06 32.63
C PRO A 299 -4.37 -15.08 33.26
N ILE A 300 -3.45 -15.58 34.11
CA ILE A 300 -2.48 -14.76 34.89
C ILE A 300 -1.77 -13.74 34.01
N LEU A 301 -1.40 -14.15 32.79
CA LEU A 301 -0.70 -13.31 31.83
C LEU A 301 -1.55 -12.11 31.37
N GLN A 302 -2.84 -12.31 31.08
CA GLN A 302 -3.75 -11.23 30.67
C GLN A 302 -4.11 -10.32 31.85
N LYS A 303 -4.21 -10.87 33.07
CA LYS A 303 -4.38 -10.09 34.30
C LYS A 303 -3.20 -9.14 34.53
N SER A 304 -1.97 -9.66 34.39
CA SER A 304 -0.75 -8.86 34.52
C SER A 304 -0.63 -7.78 33.44
N ALA A 305 -1.02 -8.10 32.19
CA ALA A 305 -1.04 -7.13 31.10
C ALA A 305 -2.04 -6.00 31.37
N ARG A 306 -3.24 -6.32 31.85
CA ARG A 306 -4.23 -5.31 32.26
C ARG A 306 -3.69 -4.40 33.37
N GLU A 307 -3.12 -4.99 34.42
CA GLU A 307 -2.57 -4.21 35.53
C GLU A 307 -1.43 -3.27 35.07
N LEU A 308 -0.57 -3.73 34.17
CA LEU A 308 0.46 -2.89 33.56
C LEU A 308 -0.13 -1.74 32.73
N ARG A 309 -1.23 -1.97 31.99
CA ARG A 309 -1.93 -0.92 31.24
C ARG A 309 -2.54 0.12 32.18
N GLU A 310 -3.25 -0.31 33.22
CA GLU A 310 -3.85 0.57 34.22
C GLU A 310 -2.78 1.42 34.93
N ARG A 311 -1.66 0.80 35.32
CA ARG A 311 -0.52 1.53 35.92
C ARG A 311 0.11 2.51 34.93
N PHE A 312 0.22 2.16 33.65
CA PHE A 312 0.75 3.07 32.62
C PHE A 312 -0.17 4.26 32.37
N VAL A 313 -1.49 4.05 32.30
CA VAL A 313 -2.49 5.12 32.18
C VAL A 313 -2.44 6.04 33.39
N ALA A 314 -2.35 5.47 34.61
CA ALA A 314 -2.19 6.25 35.83
C ALA A 314 -0.88 7.06 35.82
N ALA A 315 0.22 6.47 35.37
CA ALA A 315 1.51 7.15 35.23
C ALA A 315 1.48 8.26 34.15
N ALA A 316 0.61 8.18 33.15
CA ALA A 316 0.44 9.22 32.13
C ALA A 316 -0.50 10.37 32.55
N SER A 317 -1.13 10.29 33.72
CA SER A 317 -2.13 11.28 34.19
C SER A 317 -1.60 12.71 34.32
N PHE A 318 -0.30 12.89 34.58
CA PHE A 318 0.32 14.22 34.69
C PHE A 318 0.44 14.96 33.35
N LEU A 319 0.27 14.28 32.22
CA LEU A 319 0.34 14.88 30.90
C LEU A 319 -0.85 15.84 30.65
N ALA A 320 -0.68 16.71 29.65
CA ALA A 320 -1.76 17.58 29.15
C ALA A 320 -2.95 16.75 28.62
N PRO A 321 -4.16 17.34 28.49
CA PRO A 321 -5.39 16.60 28.18
C PRO A 321 -5.29 15.73 26.91
N ASP A 322 -4.80 16.30 25.81
CA ASP A 322 -4.64 15.58 24.53
C ASP A 322 -3.66 14.37 24.62
N PRO A 323 -2.38 14.55 25.03
CA PRO A 323 -1.44 13.43 25.13
C PRO A 323 -1.79 12.42 26.22
N ARG A 324 -2.54 12.82 27.27
CA ARG A 324 -2.98 11.91 28.35
C ARG A 324 -3.82 10.75 27.82
N GLY A 325 -4.68 11.01 26.84
CA GLY A 325 -5.49 9.98 26.19
C GLY A 325 -4.81 9.33 24.98
N LEU A 326 -4.07 10.12 24.19
CA LEU A 326 -3.46 9.64 22.96
C LEU A 326 -2.25 8.71 23.19
N LEU A 327 -1.40 8.99 24.19
CA LEU A 327 -0.21 8.19 24.45
C LEU A 327 -0.54 6.75 24.89
N PRO A 328 -1.45 6.50 25.86
CA PRO A 328 -1.91 5.14 26.16
C PRO A 328 -2.54 4.45 24.94
N GLY A 329 -3.38 5.15 24.16
CA GLY A 329 -3.96 4.60 22.94
C GLY A 329 -2.92 4.10 21.93
N MET A 330 -1.86 4.90 21.72
CA MET A 330 -0.76 4.57 20.80
C MET A 330 0.14 3.41 21.27
N VAL A 331 0.29 3.23 22.59
CA VAL A 331 1.26 2.31 23.19
C VAL A 331 0.62 1.01 23.67
N THR A 332 -0.46 1.12 24.44
CA THR A 332 -1.15 -0.01 25.08
C THR A 332 -2.47 -0.37 24.40
N GLY A 333 -2.94 0.45 23.46
CA GLY A 333 -4.22 0.25 22.77
C GLY A 333 -5.43 0.75 23.56
N ASP A 334 -5.20 1.36 24.73
CA ASP A 334 -6.28 1.87 25.57
C ASP A 334 -6.71 3.28 25.12
N THR A 335 -7.84 3.35 24.43
CA THR A 335 -8.43 4.62 23.96
C THR A 335 -9.48 5.19 24.92
N SER A 336 -9.66 4.62 26.12
CA SER A 336 -10.73 5.03 27.05
C SER A 336 -10.60 6.46 27.55
N ALA A 337 -9.37 6.99 27.62
CA ALA A 337 -9.05 8.33 28.08
C ALA A 337 -8.90 9.35 26.93
N LEU A 338 -9.21 8.96 25.68
CA LEU A 338 -9.08 9.85 24.51
C LEU A 338 -10.21 10.88 24.48
N ASP A 339 -9.86 12.17 24.37
CA ASP A 339 -10.83 13.24 24.20
C ASP A 339 -11.64 13.07 22.91
N GLU A 340 -12.97 13.15 22.98
CA GLU A 340 -13.87 12.99 21.83
C GLU A 340 -13.59 14.04 20.74
N GLY A 341 -13.23 15.26 21.14
CA GLY A 341 -12.85 16.32 20.21
C GLY A 341 -11.58 15.98 19.44
N LEU A 342 -10.58 15.42 20.11
CA LEU A 342 -9.36 14.92 19.47
C LEU A 342 -9.64 13.71 18.58
N GLU A 343 -10.48 12.77 19.01
CA GLU A 343 -10.88 11.61 18.19
C GLU A 343 -11.57 12.06 16.90
N ALA A 344 -12.50 13.01 16.99
CA ALA A 344 -13.16 13.60 15.83
C ALA A 344 -12.19 14.33 14.91
N ALA A 345 -11.24 15.10 15.46
CA ALA A 345 -10.19 15.75 14.68
C ALA A 345 -9.33 14.72 13.94
N MET A 346 -8.85 13.68 14.62
CA MET A 346 -8.07 12.57 14.05
C MET A 346 -8.83 11.86 12.94
N LYS A 347 -10.14 11.60 13.13
CA LYS A 347 -11.02 11.01 12.12
C LYS A 347 -11.16 11.91 10.89
N THR A 348 -11.31 13.22 11.10
CA THR A 348 -11.43 14.23 10.03
C THR A 348 -10.17 14.27 9.16
N VAL A 349 -8.98 14.17 9.75
CA VAL A 349 -7.69 14.22 9.03
C VAL A 349 -7.15 12.83 8.64
N GLY A 350 -7.93 11.75 8.81
CA GLY A 350 -7.53 10.39 8.44
C GLY A 350 -6.38 9.81 9.29
N MET A 351 -6.20 10.30 10.51
CA MET A 351 -5.21 9.82 11.49
C MET A 351 -5.79 8.85 12.53
N SER A 352 -7.02 8.38 12.37
CA SER A 352 -7.65 7.40 13.29
C SER A 352 -6.86 6.10 13.44
N HIS A 353 -6.00 5.74 12.48
CA HIS A 353 -5.09 4.60 12.59
C HIS A 353 -3.94 4.81 13.59
N LEU A 354 -3.74 6.05 14.08
CA LEU A 354 -2.75 6.41 15.10
C LEU A 354 -3.35 6.48 16.50
N THR A 355 -4.68 6.50 16.67
CA THR A 355 -5.29 6.61 18.00
C THR A 355 -5.22 5.31 18.80
N ALA A 356 -5.12 4.18 18.10
CA ALA A 356 -4.93 2.86 18.68
C ALA A 356 -3.65 2.20 18.15
N VAL A 357 -3.24 1.10 18.78
CA VAL A 357 -2.08 0.33 18.33
C VAL A 357 -2.31 -0.23 16.93
N SER A 358 -1.48 0.20 15.98
CA SER A 358 -1.53 -0.24 14.59
C SER A 358 -0.36 -1.15 14.22
N GLY A 359 -0.43 -1.76 13.04
CA GLY A 359 0.65 -2.61 12.54
C GLY A 359 1.97 -1.87 12.28
N ALA A 360 1.93 -0.55 12.07
CA ALA A 360 3.13 0.28 12.02
C ALA A 360 3.83 0.31 13.38
N ASN A 361 3.10 0.42 14.49
CA ASN A 361 3.65 0.36 15.84
C ASN A 361 4.31 -1.00 16.11
N CYS A 362 3.66 -2.10 15.73
CA CYS A 362 4.22 -3.45 15.82
C CYS A 362 5.54 -3.56 15.02
N SER A 363 5.57 -3.01 13.80
CA SER A 363 6.75 -3.05 12.93
C SER A 363 7.90 -2.20 13.47
N LEU A 364 7.60 -1.05 14.08
CA LEU A 364 8.58 -0.19 14.75
C LEU A 364 9.20 -0.89 15.96
N VAL A 365 8.37 -1.47 16.83
CA VAL A 365 8.83 -2.25 18.01
C VAL A 365 9.70 -3.42 17.55
N LEU A 366 9.22 -4.22 16.61
CA LEU A 366 9.98 -5.35 16.07
C LEU A 366 11.30 -4.92 15.43
N GLY A 367 11.28 -3.84 14.64
CA GLY A 367 12.48 -3.27 14.02
C GLY A 367 13.50 -2.78 15.05
N ALA A 368 13.04 -2.11 16.12
CA ALA A 368 13.89 -1.66 17.21
C ALA A 368 14.50 -2.83 17.98
N LEU A 369 13.73 -3.88 18.28
CA LEU A 369 14.25 -5.10 18.91
C LEU A 369 15.32 -5.76 18.06
N LEU A 370 15.08 -5.90 16.75
CA LEU A 370 16.06 -6.48 15.82
C LEU A 370 17.33 -5.62 15.73
N LEU A 371 17.20 -4.29 15.72
CA LEU A 371 18.34 -3.37 15.74
C LEU A 371 19.14 -3.45 17.05
N ALA A 372 18.46 -3.52 18.20
CA ALA A 372 19.08 -3.70 19.50
C ALA A 372 19.85 -5.03 19.57
N CYS A 373 19.22 -6.13 19.10
CA CYS A 373 19.88 -7.43 19.03
C CYS A 373 21.12 -7.40 18.11
N ARG A 374 21.04 -6.67 16.99
CA ARG A 374 22.19 -6.45 16.09
C ARG A 374 23.30 -5.63 16.76
N GLY A 375 22.95 -4.61 17.55
CA GLY A 375 23.90 -3.82 18.34
C GLY A 375 24.67 -4.68 19.35
N LEU A 376 23.98 -5.65 19.95
CA LEU A 376 24.57 -6.65 20.86
C LEU A 376 25.33 -7.78 20.14
N ARG A 377 25.47 -7.70 18.80
CA ARG A 377 26.17 -8.70 17.96
C ARG A 377 25.65 -10.14 18.11
N LEU A 378 24.36 -10.31 18.44
CA LEU A 378 23.74 -11.63 18.54
C LEU A 378 23.70 -12.33 17.17
N PRO A 379 23.90 -13.67 17.11
CA PRO A 379 23.70 -14.41 15.87
C PRO A 379 22.24 -14.36 15.39
N ARG A 380 22.02 -14.68 14.11
CA ARG A 380 20.71 -14.50 13.44
C ARG A 380 19.55 -15.22 14.14
N LEU A 381 19.78 -16.43 14.65
CA LEU A 381 18.77 -17.25 15.31
C LEU A 381 18.33 -16.69 16.68
N PRO A 382 19.23 -16.39 17.64
CA PRO A 382 18.79 -15.80 18.90
C PRO A 382 18.23 -14.39 18.73
N ALA A 383 18.72 -13.61 17.77
CA ALA A 383 18.11 -12.31 17.44
C ALA A 383 16.66 -12.47 16.92
N ALA A 384 16.41 -13.47 16.07
CA ALA A 384 15.07 -13.80 15.60
C ALA A 384 14.16 -14.31 16.74
N ALA A 385 14.69 -15.17 17.62
CA ALA A 385 13.95 -15.67 18.79
C ALA A 385 13.59 -14.54 19.77
N ALA A 386 14.53 -13.65 20.08
CA ALA A 386 14.29 -12.50 20.95
C ALA A 386 13.26 -11.53 20.35
N ALA A 387 13.36 -11.25 19.04
CA ALA A 387 12.39 -10.43 18.32
C ALA A 387 10.98 -11.05 18.29
N GLY A 388 10.90 -12.38 18.09
CA GLY A 388 9.64 -13.12 18.16
C GLY A 388 9.04 -13.12 19.56
N ALA A 389 9.85 -13.36 20.60
CA ALA A 389 9.40 -13.31 21.99
C ALA A 389 8.90 -11.92 22.39
N GLY A 390 9.62 -10.86 22.03
CA GLY A 390 9.20 -9.48 22.28
C GLY A 390 7.93 -9.09 21.53
N LEU A 391 7.75 -9.60 20.30
CA LEU A 391 6.50 -9.41 19.55
C LEU A 391 5.32 -10.12 20.24
N CYS A 392 5.50 -11.36 20.71
CA CYS A 392 4.47 -12.06 21.48
C CYS A 392 4.12 -11.31 22.77
N LEU A 393 5.11 -10.81 23.50
CA LEU A 393 4.88 -10.02 24.71
C LEU A 393 4.13 -8.72 24.40
N PHE A 394 4.47 -8.04 23.31
CA PHE A 394 3.77 -6.85 22.85
C PHE A 394 2.30 -7.13 22.49
N VAL A 395 2.03 -8.24 21.79
CA VAL A 395 0.64 -8.67 21.47
C VAL A 395 -0.16 -8.95 22.74
N VAL A 396 0.45 -9.63 23.72
CA VAL A 396 -0.17 -9.91 25.01
C VAL A 396 -0.48 -8.63 25.79
N LEU A 397 0.45 -7.66 25.78
CA LEU A 397 0.30 -6.39 26.46
C LEU A 397 -0.85 -5.55 25.87
N VAL A 398 -0.88 -5.42 24.54
CA VAL A 398 -1.90 -4.63 23.84
C VAL A 398 -3.25 -5.35 23.84
N GLY A 399 -3.22 -6.67 23.76
CA GLY A 399 -4.38 -7.54 23.62
C GLY A 399 -4.52 -8.11 22.20
N PRO A 400 -5.25 -9.22 22.06
CA PRO A 400 -5.49 -9.86 20.78
C PRO A 400 -6.51 -9.07 19.95
N ASP A 401 -6.10 -7.92 19.42
CA ASP A 401 -6.88 -7.18 18.45
C ASP A 401 -6.62 -7.70 17.03
N ALA A 402 -7.65 -7.70 16.19
CA ALA A 402 -7.56 -8.16 14.79
C ALA A 402 -6.47 -7.39 14.01
N SER A 403 -6.20 -6.12 14.35
CA SER A 403 -5.12 -5.33 13.74
C SER A 403 -3.73 -5.77 14.18
N VAL A 404 -3.58 -6.07 15.47
CA VAL A 404 -2.32 -6.46 16.11
C VAL A 404 -1.92 -7.87 15.67
N LEU A 405 -2.88 -8.80 15.60
CA LEU A 405 -2.64 -10.17 15.14
C LEU A 405 -2.12 -10.22 13.69
N ARG A 406 -2.70 -9.40 12.80
CA ARG A 406 -2.21 -9.26 11.42
C ARG A 406 -0.77 -8.80 11.37
N ALA A 407 -0.46 -7.75 12.13
CA ALA A 407 0.87 -7.17 12.17
C ALA A 407 1.89 -8.13 12.80
N ALA A 408 1.49 -8.86 13.85
CA ALA A 408 2.31 -9.88 14.48
C ALA A 408 2.64 -11.03 13.52
N LEU A 409 1.66 -11.49 12.74
CA LEU A 409 1.89 -12.53 11.73
C LEU A 409 2.80 -12.04 10.59
N MET A 410 2.59 -10.82 10.08
CA MET A 410 3.50 -10.22 9.09
C MET A 410 4.92 -10.05 9.65
N GLY A 411 5.03 -9.63 10.92
CA GLY A 411 6.28 -9.53 11.65
C GLY A 411 6.98 -10.88 11.82
N ALA A 412 6.25 -11.92 12.21
CA ALA A 412 6.76 -13.28 12.32
C ALA A 412 7.29 -13.80 10.98
N VAL A 413 6.55 -13.59 9.89
CA VAL A 413 6.99 -13.94 8.54
C VAL A 413 8.26 -13.18 8.16
N ALA A 414 8.35 -11.89 8.49
CA ALA A 414 9.54 -11.08 8.25
C ALA A 414 10.76 -11.58 9.05
N VAL A 415 10.57 -11.97 10.31
CA VAL A 415 11.61 -12.56 11.17
C VAL A 415 12.09 -13.89 10.60
N ILE A 416 11.18 -14.77 10.18
CA ILE A 416 11.52 -16.05 9.54
C ILE A 416 12.29 -15.81 8.23
N ALA A 417 11.88 -14.82 7.44
CA ALA A 417 12.56 -14.46 6.20
C ALA A 417 13.99 -13.95 6.43
N LEU A 418 14.18 -13.13 7.47
CA LEU A 418 15.48 -12.64 7.93
C LEU A 418 16.36 -13.80 8.42
N ALA A 419 15.82 -14.71 9.22
CA ALA A 419 16.51 -15.91 9.69
C ALA A 419 16.91 -16.83 8.52
N SER A 420 16.06 -16.95 7.50
CA SER A 420 16.30 -17.77 6.29
C SER A 420 17.23 -17.10 5.27
N GLY A 421 17.69 -15.86 5.50
CA GLY A 421 18.55 -15.11 4.58
C GLY A 421 17.88 -14.68 3.26
N ARG A 422 16.57 -14.90 3.09
CA ARG A 422 15.81 -14.62 1.86
C ARG A 422 15.16 -13.23 1.93
N SER A 423 15.98 -12.18 1.86
CA SER A 423 15.50 -10.79 1.85
C SER A 423 15.04 -10.37 0.44
N GLY A 424 13.76 -10.00 0.25
CA GLY A 424 13.34 -9.35 -1.00
C GLY A 424 12.00 -9.72 -1.63
N ARG A 425 11.18 -10.58 -1.01
CA ARG A 425 9.89 -10.99 -1.57
C ARG A 425 8.71 -10.45 -0.79
N GLY A 426 8.68 -9.13 -0.53
CA GLY A 426 7.63 -8.48 0.27
C GLY A 426 6.22 -8.85 -0.17
N LEU A 427 5.94 -8.84 -1.48
CA LEU A 427 4.63 -9.24 -2.01
C LEU A 427 4.30 -10.71 -1.74
N SER A 428 5.27 -11.61 -1.93
CA SER A 428 5.06 -13.05 -1.69
C SER A 428 4.79 -13.35 -0.21
N PHE A 429 5.48 -12.64 0.69
CA PHE A 429 5.23 -12.73 2.14
C PHE A 429 3.86 -12.19 2.52
N LEU A 430 3.42 -11.09 1.89
CA LEU A 430 2.07 -10.56 2.05
C LEU A 430 1.02 -11.60 1.62
N CYS A 431 1.18 -12.21 0.44
CA CYS A 431 0.27 -13.25 -0.04
C CYS A 431 0.26 -14.48 0.88
N LEU A 432 1.42 -14.91 1.37
CA LEU A 432 1.51 -16.05 2.30
C LEU A 432 0.83 -15.74 3.63
N ALA A 433 1.01 -14.53 4.16
CA ALA A 433 0.32 -14.08 5.36
C ALA A 433 -1.20 -14.08 5.15
N VAL A 434 -1.69 -13.49 4.06
CA VAL A 434 -3.12 -13.48 3.71
C VAL A 434 -3.70 -14.89 3.65
N ILE A 435 -3.02 -15.82 2.96
CA ILE A 435 -3.45 -17.22 2.87
C ILE A 435 -3.49 -17.87 4.27
N GLY A 436 -2.43 -17.72 5.06
CA GLY A 436 -2.34 -18.31 6.39
C GLY A 436 -3.41 -17.79 7.34
N LEU A 437 -3.67 -16.48 7.34
CA LEU A 437 -4.70 -15.87 8.18
C LEU A 437 -6.09 -16.34 7.79
N LEU A 438 -6.42 -16.34 6.49
CA LEU A 438 -7.75 -16.73 6.01
C LEU A 438 -8.04 -18.23 6.14
N LEU A 439 -7.01 -19.07 6.19
CA LEU A 439 -7.14 -20.49 6.49
C LEU A 439 -7.28 -20.77 7.99
N PHE A 440 -6.69 -19.92 8.84
CA PHE A 440 -6.84 -20.02 10.29
C PHE A 440 -8.19 -19.47 10.76
N ASP A 441 -8.59 -18.34 10.19
CA ASP A 441 -9.84 -17.65 10.49
C ASP A 441 -10.41 -17.03 9.18
N PRO A 442 -11.45 -17.66 8.59
CA PRO A 442 -12.02 -17.22 7.33
C PRO A 442 -12.85 -15.93 7.49
N GLY A 443 -13.29 -15.61 8.70
CA GLY A 443 -14.06 -14.40 8.99
C GLY A 443 -13.28 -13.10 8.77
N LEU A 444 -11.95 -13.16 8.91
CA LEU A 444 -11.07 -12.02 8.64
C LEU A 444 -11.22 -11.45 7.22
N GLY A 445 -11.66 -12.26 6.25
CA GLY A 445 -11.84 -11.86 4.85
C GLY A 445 -12.88 -10.75 4.62
N THR A 446 -13.85 -10.59 5.53
CA THR A 446 -14.85 -9.50 5.46
C THR A 446 -14.52 -8.34 6.38
N SER A 447 -13.55 -8.48 7.27
CA SER A 447 -13.16 -7.40 8.16
C SER A 447 -12.51 -6.26 7.37
N PHE A 448 -13.13 -5.08 7.42
CA PHE A 448 -12.60 -3.88 6.76
C PHE A 448 -11.18 -3.55 7.21
N GLY A 449 -10.85 -3.80 8.48
CA GLY A 449 -9.50 -3.63 8.99
C GLY A 449 -8.47 -4.53 8.30
N PHE A 450 -8.80 -5.80 8.01
CA PHE A 450 -7.88 -6.73 7.34
C PHE A 450 -7.69 -6.29 5.89
N LEU A 451 -8.78 -5.94 5.21
CA LEU A 451 -8.74 -5.42 3.84
C LEU A 451 -7.87 -4.15 3.75
N LEU A 452 -8.12 -3.16 4.60
CA LEU A 452 -7.34 -1.90 4.63
C LEU A 452 -5.86 -2.16 4.97
N SER A 453 -5.56 -3.07 5.90
CA SER A 453 -4.17 -3.43 6.24
C SER A 453 -3.43 -4.08 5.07
N VAL A 454 -4.09 -5.00 4.34
CA VAL A 454 -3.50 -5.66 3.17
C VAL A 454 -3.30 -4.65 2.03
N LEU A 455 -4.29 -3.80 1.77
CA LEU A 455 -4.21 -2.75 0.74
C LEU A 455 -3.11 -1.73 1.05
N ALA A 456 -2.99 -1.28 2.31
CA ALA A 456 -1.93 -0.38 2.73
C ALA A 456 -0.54 -1.00 2.49
N THR A 457 -0.35 -2.24 2.92
CA THR A 457 0.91 -2.97 2.77
C THR A 457 1.24 -3.23 1.30
N ALA A 458 0.25 -3.64 0.50
CA ALA A 458 0.38 -3.81 -0.94
C ALA A 458 0.76 -2.49 -1.62
N GLY A 459 0.14 -1.38 -1.21
CA GLY A 459 0.41 -0.04 -1.73
C GLY A 459 1.86 0.36 -1.48
N ILE A 460 2.33 0.21 -0.25
CA ILE A 460 3.71 0.52 0.13
C ILE A 460 4.71 -0.34 -0.65
N ILE A 461 4.44 -1.64 -0.81
CA ILE A 461 5.34 -2.56 -1.53
C ILE A 461 5.38 -2.28 -3.04
N ILE A 462 4.23 -1.96 -3.66
CA ILE A 462 4.10 -1.82 -5.12
C ILE A 462 4.44 -0.38 -5.56
N LEU A 463 3.89 0.62 -4.88
CA LEU A 463 4.00 2.04 -5.22
C LEU A 463 5.13 2.73 -4.44
N GLY A 464 5.32 2.41 -3.16
CA GLY A 464 6.21 3.15 -2.26
C GLY A 464 7.62 3.33 -2.81
N ARG A 465 8.27 2.23 -3.24
CA ARG A 465 9.60 2.32 -3.85
C ARG A 465 9.63 3.15 -5.14
N ARG A 466 8.58 3.04 -5.97
CA ARG A 466 8.50 3.79 -7.23
C ARG A 466 8.39 5.29 -6.99
N ILE A 467 7.55 5.69 -6.03
CA ILE A 467 7.37 7.09 -5.65
C ILE A 467 8.66 7.66 -5.04
N ILE A 468 9.37 6.88 -4.19
CA ILE A 468 10.69 7.28 -3.68
C ILE A 468 11.68 7.47 -4.83
N ASP A 469 11.74 6.55 -5.78
CA ASP A 469 12.64 6.63 -6.94
C ASP A 469 12.30 7.79 -7.90
N TRP A 470 11.15 8.42 -7.74
CA TRP A 470 10.73 9.61 -8.51
C TRP A 470 11.10 10.92 -7.84
N THR A 471 11.43 10.90 -6.55
CA THR A 471 11.85 12.12 -5.85
C THR A 471 13.21 12.61 -6.37
N PRO A 472 13.39 13.94 -6.52
CA PRO A 472 14.66 14.49 -6.95
C PRO A 472 15.80 14.06 -6.00
N PRO A 473 17.03 13.85 -6.49
CA PRO A 473 18.16 13.41 -5.65
C PRO A 473 18.56 14.42 -4.57
N VAL A 474 18.06 15.66 -4.65
CA VAL A 474 18.24 16.71 -3.64
C VAL A 474 17.46 16.40 -2.35
N VAL A 475 16.38 15.63 -2.44
CA VAL A 475 15.56 15.26 -1.29
C VAL A 475 16.17 14.02 -0.61
N PRO A 476 16.47 14.07 0.71
CA PRO A 476 16.94 12.92 1.44
C PRO A 476 15.95 11.75 1.36
N ARG A 477 16.47 10.52 1.27
CA ARG A 477 15.62 9.31 1.12
C ARG A 477 14.61 9.12 2.25
N TRP A 478 14.93 9.60 3.45
CA TRP A 478 14.04 9.53 4.60
C TRP A 478 12.83 10.46 4.45
N VAL A 479 13.01 11.68 3.92
CA VAL A 479 11.91 12.61 3.59
C VAL A 479 11.06 12.03 2.46
N ALA A 480 11.71 11.49 1.43
CA ALA A 480 11.01 10.84 0.32
C ALA A 480 10.15 9.66 0.82
N ALA A 481 10.66 8.86 1.75
CA ALA A 481 9.91 7.77 2.36
C ALA A 481 8.73 8.29 3.23
N ALA A 482 8.94 9.36 3.99
CA ALA A 482 7.90 9.97 4.84
C ALA A 482 6.68 10.44 4.04
N VAL A 483 6.86 10.86 2.78
CA VAL A 483 5.76 11.24 1.88
C VAL A 483 5.24 10.05 1.07
N ALA A 484 6.15 9.23 0.53
CA ALA A 484 5.79 8.14 -0.36
C ALA A 484 5.01 7.03 0.33
N VAL A 485 5.30 6.74 1.61
CA VAL A 485 4.64 5.67 2.35
C VAL A 485 3.16 5.99 2.62
N PRO A 486 2.80 7.14 3.26
CA PRO A 486 1.39 7.51 3.44
C PRO A 486 0.64 7.68 2.13
N LEU A 487 1.27 8.32 1.12
CA LEU A 487 0.66 8.49 -0.20
C LEU A 487 0.34 7.13 -0.85
N SER A 488 1.27 6.17 -0.81
CA SER A 488 1.05 4.84 -1.39
C SER A 488 -0.06 4.08 -0.68
N ALA A 489 -0.12 4.16 0.64
CA ALA A 489 -1.19 3.54 1.42
C ALA A 489 -2.55 4.19 1.11
N GLN A 490 -2.60 5.52 1.08
CA GLN A 490 -3.82 6.29 0.81
C GLN A 490 -4.37 5.99 -0.59
N LEU A 491 -3.52 5.93 -1.63
CA LEU A 491 -3.95 5.63 -3.00
C LEU A 491 -4.66 4.27 -3.15
N LEU A 492 -4.28 3.26 -2.34
CA LEU A 492 -4.93 1.94 -2.37
C LEU A 492 -6.07 1.82 -1.36
N CYS A 493 -6.02 2.53 -0.23
CA CYS A 493 -7.03 2.42 0.83
C CYS A 493 -8.20 3.38 0.64
N ALA A 494 -8.01 4.50 -0.05
CA ALA A 494 -9.03 5.55 -0.20
C ALA A 494 -10.37 5.03 -0.77
N PRO A 495 -10.40 4.18 -1.82
CA PRO A 495 -11.66 3.69 -2.37
C PRO A 495 -12.49 2.89 -1.34
N VAL A 496 -11.83 2.08 -0.50
CA VAL A 496 -12.49 1.30 0.56
C VAL A 496 -12.88 2.19 1.73
N THR A 497 -12.07 3.21 2.05
CA THR A 497 -12.33 4.13 3.16
C THR A 497 -13.59 4.97 2.89
N VAL A 498 -13.83 5.38 1.65
CA VAL A 498 -15.04 6.12 1.24
C VAL A 498 -16.32 5.31 1.46
N LEU A 499 -16.28 3.99 1.32
CA LEU A 499 -17.43 3.13 1.59
C LEU A 499 -17.79 3.08 3.09
N LEU A 500 -16.81 3.29 3.97
CA LEU A 500 -17.00 3.31 5.42
C LEU A 500 -17.41 4.68 5.92
N GLN A 501 -16.83 5.71 5.32
CA GLN A 501 -17.07 7.09 5.66
C GLN A 501 -17.06 7.91 4.38
N PRO A 502 -18.21 8.43 3.92
CA PRO A 502 -18.35 9.14 2.65
C PRO A 502 -17.78 10.56 2.73
N GLN A 503 -16.51 10.65 3.07
CA GLN A 503 -15.77 11.89 3.16
C GLN A 503 -14.36 11.70 2.63
N PHE A 504 -13.86 12.72 1.93
CA PHE A 504 -12.47 12.79 1.51
C PHE A 504 -11.70 13.72 2.43
N SER A 505 -10.65 13.19 3.06
CA SER A 505 -9.78 13.94 3.95
C SER A 505 -8.65 14.60 3.16
N THR A 506 -8.85 15.86 2.79
CA THR A 506 -7.96 16.62 1.91
C THR A 506 -6.55 16.79 2.51
N TYR A 507 -6.48 17.06 3.82
CA TYR A 507 -5.22 17.30 4.51
C TYR A 507 -4.61 16.03 5.11
N SER A 508 -5.16 14.84 4.83
CA SER A 508 -4.66 13.60 5.44
C SER A 508 -3.19 13.34 5.12
N LEU A 509 -2.75 13.59 3.88
CA LEU A 509 -1.35 13.41 3.50
C LEU A 509 -0.44 14.35 4.30
N LEU A 510 -0.76 15.65 4.34
CA LEU A 510 0.03 16.65 5.05
C LEU A 510 0.14 16.29 6.54
N ALA A 511 -1.00 15.97 7.14
CA ALA A 511 -1.10 15.68 8.55
C ALA A 511 -0.30 14.40 8.90
N ASN A 512 -0.37 13.35 8.07
CA ASN A 512 0.41 12.13 8.25
C ASN A 512 1.92 12.34 8.05
N VAL A 513 2.33 13.22 7.12
CA VAL A 513 3.75 13.56 6.92
C VAL A 513 4.32 14.27 8.14
N ILE A 514 3.55 15.17 8.76
CA ILE A 514 3.93 15.86 10.01
C ILE A 514 3.98 14.88 11.18
N ALA A 515 3.00 13.97 11.28
CA ALA A 515 2.92 12.99 12.37
C ALA A 515 4.00 11.90 12.27
N SER A 516 4.37 11.46 11.06
CA SER A 516 5.30 10.33 10.82
C SER A 516 6.60 10.37 11.64
N PRO A 517 7.37 11.48 11.70
CA PRO A 517 8.59 11.54 12.50
C PRO A 517 8.33 11.53 14.01
N LEU A 518 7.14 11.93 14.46
CA LEU A 518 6.76 12.00 15.87
C LEU A 518 6.29 10.63 16.40
N VAL A 519 5.64 9.82 15.55
CA VAL A 519 5.10 8.51 15.94
C VAL A 519 6.18 7.55 16.42
N ALA A 520 7.36 7.51 15.77
CA ALA A 520 8.42 6.58 16.16
C ALA A 520 8.95 6.83 17.58
N PRO A 521 9.32 8.06 17.98
CA PRO A 521 9.63 8.38 19.38
C PRO A 521 8.50 8.03 20.35
N VAL A 522 7.25 8.35 20.03
CA VAL A 522 6.09 8.04 20.89
C VAL A 522 6.01 6.53 21.16
N THR A 523 6.01 5.74 20.09
CA THR A 523 5.87 4.28 20.19
C THR A 523 7.07 3.65 20.89
N LEU A 524 8.30 4.04 20.54
CA LEU A 524 9.51 3.42 21.11
C LEU A 524 9.72 3.78 22.58
N LEU A 525 9.60 5.07 22.94
CA LEU A 525 9.77 5.52 24.33
C LEU A 525 8.60 5.09 25.20
N GLY A 526 7.38 5.15 24.67
CA GLY A 526 6.18 4.70 25.38
C GLY A 526 6.20 3.20 25.66
N THR A 527 6.53 2.37 24.66
CA THR A 527 6.64 0.91 24.87
C THR A 527 7.79 0.53 25.80
N ALA A 528 8.92 1.25 25.75
CA ALA A 528 10.02 1.07 26.70
C ALA A 528 9.63 1.46 28.15
N ALA A 529 8.74 2.44 28.32
CA ALA A 529 8.30 2.88 29.64
C ALA A 529 7.38 1.86 30.33
N VAL A 530 6.59 1.06 29.60
CA VAL A 530 5.64 0.09 30.18
C VAL A 530 6.26 -0.84 31.24
N PRO A 531 7.34 -1.61 30.96
CA PRO A 531 7.96 -2.45 31.99
C PRO A 531 8.62 -1.65 33.11
N LEU A 532 9.02 -0.40 32.84
CA LEU A 532 9.64 0.49 33.82
C LEU A 532 8.62 1.05 34.82
N VAL A 533 7.33 1.12 34.47
CA VAL A 533 6.30 1.58 35.41
C VAL A 533 6.24 0.68 36.65
N ALA A 534 6.48 -0.62 36.50
CA ALA A 534 6.50 -1.56 37.62
C ALA A 534 7.85 -1.62 38.37
N THR A 535 8.96 -1.38 37.68
CA THR A 535 10.32 -1.63 38.20
C THR A 535 11.06 -0.35 38.62
N ALA A 536 10.87 0.75 37.90
CA ALA A 536 11.52 2.04 38.13
C ALA A 536 10.57 3.21 37.72
N PRO A 537 9.59 3.57 38.56
CA PRO A 537 8.56 4.56 38.23
C PRO A 537 9.10 5.93 37.82
N TRP A 538 10.21 6.37 38.41
CA TRP A 538 10.87 7.65 38.07
C TRP A 538 11.43 7.65 36.64
N ALA A 539 12.05 6.55 36.21
CA ALA A 539 12.57 6.41 34.85
C ALA A 539 11.42 6.31 33.84
N ALA A 540 10.35 5.59 34.19
CA ALA A 540 9.14 5.55 33.40
C ALA A 540 8.52 6.93 33.22
N ALA A 541 8.44 7.74 34.29
CA ALA A 541 7.88 9.09 34.22
C ALA A 541 8.66 10.00 33.25
N VAL A 542 10.00 9.93 33.25
CA VAL A 542 10.83 10.69 32.29
C VAL A 542 10.54 10.27 30.84
N LEU A 543 10.51 8.96 30.58
CA LEU A 543 10.19 8.45 29.23
C LEU A 543 8.76 8.81 28.79
N ILE A 544 7.80 8.73 29.71
CA ILE A 544 6.40 9.13 29.48
C ILE A 544 6.32 10.63 29.20
N ALA A 545 7.09 11.47 29.91
CA ALA A 545 7.09 12.91 29.67
C ALA A 545 7.61 13.22 28.26
N VAL A 546 8.75 12.62 27.88
CA VAL A 546 9.33 12.80 26.54
C VAL A 546 8.38 12.27 25.47
N ALA A 547 7.86 11.04 25.61
CA ALA A 547 6.87 10.48 24.68
C ALA A 547 5.61 11.36 24.60
N GLY A 548 5.18 11.92 25.73
CA GLY A 548 4.05 12.84 25.84
C GLY A 548 4.25 14.13 25.04
N THR A 549 5.47 14.68 24.99
CA THR A 549 5.76 15.87 24.14
C THR A 549 5.60 15.56 22.65
N PHE A 550 6.09 14.40 22.19
CA PHE A 550 5.90 13.97 20.80
C PHE A 550 4.43 13.65 20.50
N SER A 551 3.72 13.02 21.45
CA SER A 551 2.28 12.74 21.34
C SER A 551 1.47 14.03 21.25
N ALA A 552 1.83 15.06 22.03
CA ALA A 552 1.23 16.39 21.95
C ALA A 552 1.46 17.02 20.56
N GLY A 553 2.64 16.83 19.96
CA GLY A 553 2.91 17.25 18.58
C GLY A 553 2.00 16.57 17.55
N VAL A 554 1.72 15.27 17.71
CA VAL A 554 0.77 14.52 16.86
C VAL A 554 -0.65 15.05 17.04
N ALA A 555 -1.08 15.28 18.28
CA ALA A 555 -2.40 15.85 18.58
C ALA A 555 -2.57 17.27 18.01
N ALA A 556 -1.55 18.12 18.16
CA ALA A 556 -1.54 19.47 17.61
C ALA A 556 -1.61 19.46 16.07
N ALA A 557 -0.87 18.56 15.41
CA ALA A 557 -0.93 18.41 13.95
C ALA A 557 -2.35 18.01 13.48
N ALA A 558 -3.02 17.13 14.22
CA ALA A 558 -4.39 16.72 13.92
C ALA A 558 -5.40 17.86 14.13
N ARG A 559 -5.37 18.54 15.29
CA ARG A 559 -6.26 19.69 15.57
C ARG A 559 -6.05 20.81 14.55
N PHE A 560 -4.80 21.20 14.30
CA PHE A 560 -4.48 22.24 13.31
C PHE A 560 -5.01 21.89 11.92
N SER A 561 -4.76 20.68 11.44
CA SER A 561 -5.19 20.25 10.10
C SER A 561 -6.71 20.09 9.98
N SER A 562 -7.40 19.77 11.09
CA SER A 562 -8.86 19.63 11.12
C SER A 562 -9.60 20.98 11.06
N GLN A 563 -8.97 22.06 11.52
CA GLN A 563 -9.54 23.41 11.52
C GLN A 563 -9.40 24.12 10.17
N LEU A 564 -8.60 23.57 9.23
CA LEU A 564 -8.42 24.15 7.91
C LEU A 564 -9.70 24.02 7.07
N PRO A 565 -10.01 25.03 6.22
CA PRO A 565 -11.19 24.98 5.37
C PRO A 565 -11.11 23.80 4.40
N GLY A 566 -12.21 23.05 4.27
CA GLY A 566 -12.27 21.87 3.41
C GLY A 566 -11.54 20.64 3.94
N ALA A 567 -11.32 20.53 5.26
CA ALA A 567 -10.63 19.38 5.86
C ALA A 567 -11.36 18.04 5.63
N ALA A 568 -12.69 18.05 5.65
CA ALA A 568 -13.52 16.92 5.22
C ALA A 568 -14.49 17.39 4.13
N LEU A 569 -14.26 16.92 2.91
CA LEU A 569 -15.17 17.15 1.80
C LEU A 569 -16.16 15.98 1.73
N PRO A 570 -17.48 16.22 1.68
CA PRO A 570 -18.44 15.15 1.47
C PRO A 570 -18.17 14.49 0.12
N TRP A 571 -18.24 13.16 0.09
CA TRP A 571 -18.01 12.36 -1.11
C TRP A 571 -19.25 11.51 -1.41
N PRO A 572 -19.56 11.17 -2.67
CA PRO A 572 -20.67 10.28 -2.98
C PRO A 572 -20.61 8.95 -2.22
N ASP A 573 -21.77 8.51 -1.70
CA ASP A 573 -21.93 7.23 -1.04
C ASP A 573 -21.93 6.04 -2.01
N GLY A 574 -21.59 4.85 -1.48
CA GLY A 574 -21.78 3.57 -2.17
C GLY A 574 -20.86 3.33 -3.38
N VAL A 575 -21.37 2.53 -4.32
CA VAL A 575 -20.63 2.08 -5.52
C VAL A 575 -20.15 3.24 -6.42
N PRO A 576 -20.94 4.30 -6.66
CA PRO A 576 -20.46 5.48 -7.37
C PRO A 576 -19.28 6.17 -6.65
N GLY A 577 -19.34 6.26 -5.31
CA GLY A 577 -18.26 6.75 -4.47
C GLY A 577 -16.96 5.99 -4.64
N LEU A 578 -17.04 4.65 -4.66
CA LEU A 578 -15.90 3.76 -4.88
C LEU A 578 -15.22 4.02 -6.22
N PHE A 579 -15.97 4.05 -7.33
CA PHE A 579 -15.40 4.22 -8.67
C PHE A 579 -14.83 5.62 -8.88
N THR A 580 -15.50 6.65 -8.38
CA THR A 580 -15.01 8.04 -8.47
C THR A 580 -13.73 8.23 -7.64
N MET A 581 -13.65 7.62 -6.45
CA MET A 581 -12.43 7.65 -5.63
C MET A 581 -11.29 6.81 -6.22
N MET A 582 -11.61 5.69 -6.86
CA MET A 582 -10.63 4.89 -7.60
C MET A 582 -10.06 5.69 -8.79
N LEU A 583 -10.92 6.37 -9.54
CA LEU A 583 -10.51 7.27 -10.61
C LEU A 583 -9.61 8.39 -10.07
N LEU A 584 -10.02 9.04 -8.98
CA LEU A 584 -9.21 10.08 -8.33
C LEU A 584 -7.83 9.53 -7.93
N SER A 585 -7.77 8.35 -7.31
CA SER A 585 -6.51 7.72 -6.91
C SER A 585 -5.60 7.44 -8.11
N VAL A 586 -6.15 6.93 -9.22
CA VAL A 586 -5.39 6.72 -10.46
C VAL A 586 -4.90 8.04 -11.04
N LEU A 587 -5.74 9.08 -11.05
CA LEU A 587 -5.39 10.42 -11.52
C LEU A 587 -4.29 11.05 -10.65
N THR A 588 -4.39 10.95 -9.32
CA THR A 588 -3.38 11.44 -8.38
C THR A 588 -2.04 10.75 -8.60
N TYR A 589 -2.03 9.41 -8.74
CA TYR A 589 -0.81 8.68 -9.06
C TYR A 589 -0.23 9.09 -10.43
N GLY A 590 -1.09 9.27 -11.45
CA GLY A 590 -0.72 9.74 -12.77
C GLY A 590 -0.14 11.16 -12.75
N LEU A 591 -0.72 12.06 -11.94
CA LEU A 591 -0.24 13.42 -11.73
C LEU A 591 1.13 13.43 -11.04
N VAL A 592 1.29 12.67 -9.96
CA VAL A 592 2.58 12.52 -9.25
C VAL A 592 3.65 11.99 -10.21
N TRP A 593 3.29 11.02 -11.05
CA TRP A 593 4.18 10.50 -12.09
C TRP A 593 4.52 11.55 -13.17
N ALA A 594 3.53 12.32 -13.62
CA ALA A 594 3.69 13.36 -14.64
C ALA A 594 4.61 14.49 -14.14
N VAL A 595 4.41 14.96 -12.91
CA VAL A 595 5.23 15.98 -12.25
C VAL A 595 6.67 15.48 -12.07
N ALA A 596 6.85 14.21 -11.68
CA ALA A 596 8.18 13.64 -11.53
C ALA A 596 8.92 13.41 -12.87
N ARG A 597 8.20 13.26 -13.99
CA ARG A 597 8.78 12.95 -15.31
C ARG A 597 8.19 13.82 -16.43
N PRO A 598 8.40 15.15 -16.39
CA PRO A 598 7.75 16.08 -17.30
C PRO A 598 8.03 15.75 -18.77
N ARG A 599 9.28 15.36 -19.10
CA ARG A 599 9.67 14.99 -20.48
C ARG A 599 8.91 13.77 -21.02
N ARG A 600 8.70 12.74 -20.21
CA ARG A 600 7.96 11.53 -20.64
C ARG A 600 6.46 11.80 -20.71
N CYS A 601 5.94 12.65 -19.82
CA CYS A 601 4.56 13.08 -19.87
C CYS A 601 4.28 13.82 -21.18
N ILE A 602 5.12 14.80 -21.54
CA ILE A 602 4.99 15.54 -22.81
C ILE A 602 5.03 14.59 -24.01
N GLN A 603 5.94 13.63 -24.04
CA GLN A 603 6.01 12.62 -25.11
C GLN A 603 4.73 11.78 -25.22
N LEU A 604 4.17 11.34 -24.09
CA LEU A 604 2.90 10.59 -24.09
C LEU A 604 1.72 11.46 -24.55
N VAL A 605 1.65 12.71 -24.11
CA VAL A 605 0.59 13.65 -24.52
C VAL A 605 0.66 13.89 -26.02
N VAL A 606 1.85 14.11 -26.57
CA VAL A 606 2.06 14.28 -28.02
C VAL A 606 1.69 13.00 -28.77
N ALA A 607 2.04 11.82 -28.26
CA ALA A 607 1.68 10.54 -28.88
C ALA A 607 0.17 10.26 -28.83
N LEU A 608 -0.50 10.58 -27.72
CA LEU A 608 -1.95 10.51 -27.57
C LEU A 608 -2.65 11.48 -28.51
N HIS A 609 -2.16 12.72 -28.60
CA HIS A 609 -2.67 13.72 -29.53
C HIS A 609 -2.55 13.24 -30.98
N GLY A 610 -1.39 12.71 -31.37
CA GLY A 610 -1.20 12.11 -32.70
C GLY A 610 -2.15 10.94 -32.97
N ARG A 611 -2.41 10.08 -31.98
CA ARG A 611 -3.41 9.00 -32.10
C ARG A 611 -4.84 9.52 -32.24
N THR A 612 -5.23 10.53 -31.46
CA THR A 612 -6.55 11.14 -31.59
C THR A 612 -6.75 11.81 -32.94
N VAL A 613 -5.72 12.50 -33.45
CA VAL A 613 -5.74 13.08 -34.80
C VAL A 613 -5.90 11.96 -35.84
N SER A 614 -5.12 10.88 -35.74
CA SER A 614 -5.25 9.74 -36.67
C SER A 614 -6.60 9.04 -36.62
N LEU A 615 -7.24 8.97 -35.44
CA LEU A 615 -8.58 8.40 -35.28
C LEU A 615 -9.64 9.33 -35.87
N LEU A 616 -9.54 10.64 -35.64
CA LEU A 616 -10.43 11.62 -36.25
C LEU A 616 -10.32 11.61 -37.77
N GLU A 617 -9.10 11.58 -38.31
CA GLU A 617 -8.84 11.43 -39.74
C GLU A 617 -9.36 10.11 -40.31
N ALA A 618 -9.26 8.99 -39.58
CA ALA A 618 -9.83 7.71 -40.00
C ALA A 618 -11.37 7.67 -39.94
N THR A 619 -12.00 8.46 -39.06
CA THR A 619 -13.46 8.59 -38.99
C THR A 619 -14.04 9.61 -39.97
N GLY A 620 -13.23 10.56 -40.47
CA GLY A 620 -13.61 11.56 -41.47
C GLY A 620 -14.24 10.97 -42.76
N PRO A 621 -13.66 9.92 -43.37
CA PRO A 621 -14.24 9.26 -44.56
C PRO A 621 -15.58 8.56 -44.28
N LEU A 622 -15.82 8.11 -43.05
CA LEU A 622 -17.08 7.46 -42.63
C LEU A 622 -18.19 8.50 -42.40
N ALA A 623 -17.85 9.65 -41.84
CA ALA A 623 -18.76 10.79 -41.70
C ALA A 623 -19.10 11.42 -43.06
N ALA A 624 -18.11 11.54 -43.97
CA ALA A 624 -18.33 12.04 -45.33
C ALA A 624 -19.23 11.11 -46.17
N LYS A 625 -19.11 9.79 -46.02
CA LYS A 625 -20.01 8.81 -46.68
C LYS A 625 -21.44 8.82 -46.14
N THR A 626 -21.65 9.15 -44.87
CA THR A 626 -22.99 9.22 -44.25
C THR A 626 -23.70 10.54 -44.54
N LEU A 627 -22.96 11.66 -44.65
CA LEU A 627 -23.49 12.94 -45.14
C LEU A 627 -23.73 12.94 -46.66
N GLY A 628 -22.84 12.33 -47.46
CA GLY A 628 -23.01 12.19 -48.91
C GLY A 628 -24.25 11.38 -49.32
N ARG A 629 -24.61 10.35 -48.52
CA ARG A 629 -25.86 9.59 -48.71
C ARG A 629 -27.13 10.38 -48.38
N ARG A 630 -27.03 11.49 -47.64
CA ARG A 630 -28.17 12.35 -47.30
C ARG A 630 -28.38 13.46 -48.33
N THR A 631 -27.35 13.81 -49.11
CA THR A 631 -27.44 14.76 -50.23
C THR A 631 -27.89 14.11 -51.54
N ASP A 632 -27.78 12.79 -51.70
CA ASP A 632 -28.29 12.05 -52.88
C ASP A 632 -29.82 11.82 -52.89
N ARG A 633 -30.58 12.54 -52.05
CA ARG A 633 -32.06 12.53 -52.01
C ARG A 633 -32.70 13.89 -52.34
N ALA A 634 -32.03 14.73 -53.11
CA ALA A 634 -32.66 15.88 -53.77
C ALA A 634 -32.77 15.60 -55.29
N PRO A 635 -33.95 15.82 -55.92
CA PRO A 635 -34.17 15.43 -57.30
C PRO A 635 -33.49 16.38 -58.29
N ALA A 636 -33.31 15.83 -59.49
CA ALA A 636 -32.56 16.33 -60.63
C ALA A 636 -32.96 17.72 -61.15
N HIS A 637 -32.06 18.21 -62.02
CA HIS A 637 -32.13 19.35 -62.94
C HIS A 637 -31.35 20.59 -62.50
N LEU A 638 -30.12 20.73 -63.02
CA LEU A 638 -29.56 21.96 -63.59
C LEU A 638 -28.26 21.58 -64.37
N PRO A 639 -27.96 22.21 -65.52
CA PRO A 639 -27.02 21.66 -66.51
C PRO A 639 -25.55 21.84 -66.14
N GLN A 640 -24.76 20.84 -66.53
CA GLN A 640 -23.31 20.76 -66.41
C GLN A 640 -22.62 21.96 -67.09
N ARG A 641 -21.78 22.67 -66.33
CA ARG A 641 -20.72 23.52 -66.89
C ARG A 641 -19.38 22.82 -66.72
N SER A 642 -18.77 22.54 -67.87
CA SER A 642 -17.48 21.91 -68.06
C SER A 642 -16.33 22.81 -67.58
N VAL A 643 -15.43 22.25 -66.76
CA VAL A 643 -14.03 22.69 -66.72
C VAL A 643 -13.13 21.44 -66.71
N ARG A 644 -12.26 21.39 -67.71
CA ARG A 644 -11.30 20.34 -68.03
C ARG A 644 -10.12 20.27 -67.04
N PRO A 645 -9.36 19.16 -67.03
CA PRO A 645 -8.38 18.80 -66.01
C PRO A 645 -6.97 19.32 -66.33
N LEU A 646 -6.12 19.50 -65.31
CA LEU A 646 -4.67 19.63 -65.45
C LEU A 646 -3.98 18.92 -64.28
N GLY A 647 -3.46 17.72 -64.55
CA GLY A 647 -2.16 17.31 -64.00
C GLY A 647 -1.15 17.27 -65.16
N PRO A 648 0.05 16.69 -65.01
CA PRO A 648 0.87 16.44 -63.81
C PRO A 648 2.29 17.07 -63.97
N GLY A 649 3.15 17.02 -62.93
CA GLY A 649 4.60 17.23 -63.16
C GLY A 649 5.39 17.77 -61.97
N LEU A 650 6.09 16.88 -61.27
CA LEU A 650 7.22 17.17 -60.39
C LEU A 650 8.51 16.95 -61.19
N GLU A 651 9.37 17.96 -61.31
CA GLU A 651 10.78 17.77 -61.64
C GLU A 651 11.70 18.48 -60.64
N ARG A 652 12.78 17.78 -60.28
CA ARG A 652 13.82 18.16 -59.33
C ARG A 652 14.85 19.08 -59.99
N GLY A 653 15.26 20.14 -59.31
CA GLY A 653 16.44 20.93 -59.65
C GLY A 653 17.45 20.93 -58.50
N ALA A 654 18.62 20.36 -58.73
CA ALA A 654 19.82 20.50 -57.90
C ALA A 654 20.59 21.78 -58.30
N GLY A 655 21.20 22.48 -57.34
CA GLY A 655 22.27 23.44 -57.63
C GLY A 655 22.15 24.82 -56.96
N ARG A 656 23.06 25.04 -56.00
CA ARG A 656 23.69 26.30 -55.56
C ARG A 656 23.07 27.65 -55.98
N GLY A 657 22.80 28.52 -55.00
CA GLY A 657 22.94 29.97 -55.18
C GLY A 657 21.91 30.84 -54.46
N ARG A 658 22.38 31.52 -53.40
CA ARG A 658 21.90 32.74 -52.70
C ARG A 658 20.39 33.03 -52.57
N LEU A 659 20.03 33.26 -51.31
CA LEU A 659 18.86 34.00 -50.83
C LEU A 659 18.64 35.32 -51.59
N GLY A 660 17.46 35.47 -52.17
CA GLY A 660 16.91 36.71 -52.67
C GLY A 660 15.41 36.74 -52.35
N TYR A 661 15.01 37.69 -51.52
CA TYR A 661 13.62 37.98 -51.17
C TYR A 661 12.94 38.65 -52.36
N CYS A 662 11.78 38.15 -52.81
CA CYS A 662 10.93 38.90 -53.72
C CYS A 662 9.45 38.56 -53.51
N ILE A 663 8.73 39.55 -53.00
CA ILE A 663 7.28 39.63 -52.90
C ILE A 663 6.70 39.69 -54.32
N LYS A 664 5.70 38.86 -54.61
CA LYS A 664 4.69 39.17 -55.64
C LYS A 664 3.31 39.07 -55.01
N LEU A 665 2.80 40.24 -54.63
CA LEU A 665 1.38 40.52 -54.49
C LEU A 665 0.70 40.25 -55.84
N SER A 666 -0.20 39.28 -55.86
CA SER A 666 -1.12 39.03 -56.96
C SER A 666 -2.53 39.25 -56.42
N GLY A 667 -3.15 40.34 -56.85
CA GLY A 667 -4.45 40.78 -56.38
C GLY A 667 -5.58 39.84 -56.79
N ARG A 668 -6.39 39.45 -55.82
CA ARG A 668 -7.84 39.30 -55.96
C ARG A 668 -8.46 39.27 -54.57
N ASN A 669 -9.32 40.26 -54.34
CA ASN A 669 -10.00 40.59 -53.11
C ASN A 669 -11.27 39.73 -52.98
N PRO A 670 -11.40 38.78 -52.04
CA PRO A 670 -12.67 38.12 -51.77
C PRO A 670 -13.41 38.87 -50.65
N ARG A 671 -14.53 39.46 -51.03
CA ARG A 671 -15.56 40.02 -50.16
C ARG A 671 -16.13 38.93 -49.25
N TRP A 672 -16.12 39.14 -47.93
CA TRP A 672 -16.98 38.39 -46.99
C TRP A 672 -18.32 39.13 -46.85
N PRO A 673 -19.47 38.42 -46.81
CA PRO A 673 -20.78 39.04 -46.92
C PRO A 673 -21.25 39.66 -45.60
N LEU A 674 -21.66 40.93 -45.69
CA LEU A 674 -22.52 41.62 -44.73
C LEU A 674 -23.94 41.04 -44.81
N HIS A 675 -24.52 40.69 -43.67
CA HIS A 675 -25.96 40.50 -43.52
C HIS A 675 -26.57 41.86 -43.16
N GLN A 676 -27.38 42.42 -44.06
CA GLN A 676 -28.24 43.55 -43.76
C GLN A 676 -29.37 43.09 -42.83
N SER A 677 -29.60 43.81 -41.75
CA SER A 677 -30.90 43.92 -41.10
C SER A 677 -31.13 45.40 -40.84
N GLU A 678 -31.83 46.05 -41.77
CA GLU A 678 -32.41 47.36 -41.54
C GLU A 678 -33.55 47.22 -40.53
N ARG A 679 -33.36 47.74 -39.32
CA ARG A 679 -34.44 48.34 -38.52
C ARG A 679 -33.83 49.45 -37.65
N THR A 680 -34.32 50.65 -37.89
CA THR A 680 -33.95 51.90 -37.22
C THR A 680 -34.49 51.92 -35.79
N VAL A 681 -33.62 52.14 -34.79
CA VAL A 681 -34.00 52.51 -33.43
C VAL A 681 -33.10 53.66 -32.96
N PRO A 682 -33.63 54.72 -32.31
CA PRO A 682 -32.89 55.96 -32.09
C PRO A 682 -31.86 55.88 -30.96
N ARG A 683 -30.82 56.70 -31.10
CA ARG A 683 -29.67 56.85 -30.19
C ARG A 683 -30.08 57.41 -28.82
N HIS A 684 -29.70 56.74 -27.75
CA HIS A 684 -29.47 57.40 -26.46
C HIS A 684 -27.96 57.64 -26.26
N ARG A 685 -27.60 58.91 -26.03
CA ARG A 685 -26.24 59.41 -25.75
C ARG A 685 -25.79 59.02 -24.34
N MET A 686 -24.50 58.76 -24.20
CA MET A 686 -23.79 58.67 -22.93
C MET A 686 -23.97 59.92 -22.05
N GLN A 687 -23.95 59.70 -20.73
CA GLN A 687 -23.17 60.54 -19.81
C GLN A 687 -22.36 59.62 -18.88
N PRO A 688 -21.04 59.84 -18.73
CA PRO A 688 -20.27 59.27 -17.64
C PRO A 688 -20.31 60.25 -16.45
N PRO A 689 -20.15 59.76 -15.21
CA PRO A 689 -19.58 60.59 -14.17
C PRO A 689 -18.31 59.94 -13.62
N GLY A 690 -17.22 60.69 -13.70
CA GLY A 690 -16.17 60.55 -12.71
C GLY A 690 -16.62 61.13 -11.37
N ALA A 691 -15.98 60.63 -10.32
CA ALA A 691 -15.83 61.22 -8.99
C ALA A 691 -17.09 61.42 -8.13
N MET A 692 -17.21 60.58 -7.10
CA MET A 692 -16.82 60.92 -5.73
C MET A 692 -16.28 59.68 -5.02
#